data_AF-A0A5B9YF16-F1
#
_entry.id   AF-A0A5B9YF16-F1
#
_cell.length_a   1.000
_cell.length_b   1.000
_cell.length_c   1.000
_cell.angle_alpha   90.00
_cell.angle_beta   90.00
_cell.angle_gamma   90.00
#
_symmetry.space_group_name_H-M   'P 1'
#
loop_
_entity.id
_entity.type
_entity.pdbx_description
1 polymer ?
#
loop_
_entity_poly.entity_id
_entity_poly.type
_entity_poly.pdbx_seq_one_letter_code
_entity_poly.pdbx_strand_id
1 'polypeptide(L)'
;MRVIMAPCTKEKQSLEPWILEDLGAGYVLLDIKEELSKKREGYLEPDFEMQLGEEQIEALGLLNEAPIIFATIGVRQISSKVSSYYEIKRERWQNKEALLKEGPIWISCYSEQSFLASELIKTIRLLIEQAKALKKIAIIYLDSKPKESYFTCRSLTYKCINELLVGEKHIVLQIMRDEDIGACYLPSEKNFEPYENHFIYDKSYSKLMTKAIKKLTKKRTLVTQESLYQDLFYEQIPMSEKLYLPLQNNFKNKLSEQVGLNTILLGQDFYAIYDTKANIEQQRNDLKDYVMPQWTLPLVAQIPIHKSNDLYINENNVVTNAFKYRGEGVYIGIVSVEGVDWEEPLLRTSQGKTRISCIWEQEQADKGIYYTAATINTALEAEKILSDSRSEATFLLGRAGGKQGYYEAPASKAEFLVAKIKPATRNVQQLYGGEPHPLVALVPDVLIGAYKLMELAKLNQKPLVLYLPYHYLLEGIEGVNKYDRIFNELSHQPGLTIIMPVGEEADKKHRGLIEEGSSKEVRIQTKKEKQNIVGMICSEKAEVFQASLQLLGNETQRICIEEQGIYQTTAGKVESSGLKWDYHSGQIVIRFRIEQHAQSTWQLYLSTEDNKELRLSVSLCEQPVNPEATLSSWTALNTANPAPAKWGTMGVGSFDTKALVVRGGSGRAKHTNQTGLSCVAEGRASIRLKEQNEILCLEGTAIAASLVTGVVATLYSKWQQEKGKAYPNTKMMQRWIEQQLTHLPNQTYPHFSQGSGILDLKKLEATLIAPLE
;
A
#
# COMPACT_ATOMS: atom_id res chain seq x y z
N MET A 1 14.47 40.13 39.04
CA MET A 1 13.57 40.08 37.86
C MET A 1 13.08 38.66 37.78
N ARG A 2 11.75 38.47 37.81
CA ARG A 2 11.15 37.14 37.69
C ARG A 2 11.19 36.68 36.25
N VAL A 3 11.69 35.48 36.02
CA VAL A 3 11.82 34.90 34.68
C VAL A 3 11.44 33.42 34.68
N ILE A 4 10.80 32.98 33.61
CA ILE A 4 10.52 31.59 33.29
C ILE A 4 11.72 31.04 32.50
N MET A 5 12.16 29.83 32.84
CA MET A 5 13.31 29.18 32.20
C MET A 5 13.10 27.66 32.06
N ALA A 6 13.64 27.07 30.99
CA ALA A 6 13.84 25.63 30.84
C ALA A 6 15.32 25.26 31.06
N PRO A 7 15.77 24.93 32.29
CA PRO A 7 17.17 24.64 32.59
C PRO A 7 17.65 23.33 31.94
N CYS A 8 18.86 23.35 31.36
CA CYS A 8 19.56 22.12 30.97
C CYS A 8 20.00 21.34 32.24
N THR A 9 20.14 20.01 32.15
CA THR A 9 20.47 19.13 33.29
C THR A 9 21.75 19.51 34.03
N LYS A 10 22.75 20.11 33.35
CA LYS A 10 23.99 20.62 33.98
C LYS A 10 23.82 21.99 34.68
N GLU A 11 22.86 22.81 34.27
CA GLU A 11 22.64 24.15 34.84
C GLU A 11 21.74 24.14 36.07
N LYS A 12 20.85 23.15 36.20
CA LYS A 12 19.84 23.07 37.26
C LYS A 12 20.43 23.17 38.68
N GLN A 13 21.54 22.48 38.95
CA GLN A 13 22.24 22.52 40.25
C GLN A 13 22.82 23.91 40.59
N SER A 14 23.29 24.66 39.59
CA SER A 14 23.83 26.03 39.78
C SER A 14 22.72 27.07 40.01
N LEU A 15 21.49 26.73 39.65
CA LEU A 15 20.31 27.59 39.67
C LEU A 15 19.42 27.37 40.90
N GLU A 16 19.56 26.24 41.61
CA GLU A 16 18.76 25.89 42.79
C GLU A 16 18.54 27.04 43.79
N PRO A 17 19.54 27.87 44.16
CA PRO A 17 19.34 28.95 45.12
C PRO A 17 18.43 30.09 44.62
N TRP A 18 18.12 30.13 43.33
CA TRP A 18 17.41 31.21 42.65
C TRP A 18 16.04 30.75 42.13
N ILE A 19 15.72 29.46 42.27
CA ILE A 19 14.41 28.90 41.93
C ILE A 19 13.41 29.33 42.98
N LEU A 20 12.43 30.11 42.53
CA LEU A 20 11.26 30.45 43.32
C LEU A 20 10.28 29.28 43.35
N GLU A 21 9.94 28.74 42.17
CA GLU A 21 8.88 27.74 42.02
C GLU A 21 9.14 26.79 40.83
N ASP A 22 8.67 25.55 40.94
CA ASP A 22 8.63 24.57 39.84
C ASP A 22 7.30 24.68 39.09
N LEU A 23 7.38 25.01 37.79
CA LEU A 23 6.23 25.22 36.93
C LEU A 23 5.75 23.92 36.25
N GLY A 24 6.53 22.83 36.35
CA GLY A 24 6.24 21.53 35.73
C GLY A 24 6.92 21.36 34.37
N ALA A 25 6.93 20.12 33.84
CA ALA A 25 7.54 19.75 32.56
C ALA A 25 9.00 20.19 32.36
N GLY A 26 9.75 20.36 33.47
CA GLY A 26 11.14 20.81 33.44
C GLY A 26 11.33 22.33 33.42
N TYR A 27 10.26 23.13 33.53
CA TYR A 27 10.32 24.59 33.58
C TYR A 27 10.27 25.13 35.02
N VAL A 28 10.97 26.24 35.28
CA VAL A 28 11.06 26.86 36.62
C VAL A 28 10.86 28.37 36.56
N LEU A 29 10.34 28.96 37.63
CA LEU A 29 10.32 30.40 37.88
C LEU A 29 11.55 30.77 38.72
N LEU A 30 12.33 31.74 38.24
CA LEU A 30 13.55 32.21 38.89
C LEU A 30 13.41 33.69 39.27
N ASP A 31 14.06 34.13 40.36
CA ASP A 31 14.33 35.55 40.61
C ASP A 31 15.81 35.86 40.40
N ILE A 32 16.15 36.50 39.28
CA ILE A 32 17.53 36.80 38.92
C ILE A 32 17.82 38.31 38.86
N LYS A 33 19.03 38.71 39.22
CA LYS A 33 19.52 40.08 38.99
C LYS A 33 19.72 40.32 37.49
N GLU A 34 19.46 41.53 37.03
CA GLU A 34 19.50 41.92 35.61
C GLU A 34 20.88 41.71 34.94
N GLU A 35 21.98 41.75 35.72
CA GLU A 35 23.32 41.46 35.21
C GLU A 35 23.59 39.96 35.00
N LEU A 36 22.88 39.08 35.72
CA LEU A 36 22.97 37.63 35.55
C LEU A 36 22.14 37.13 34.37
N SER A 37 21.03 37.80 34.03
CA SER A 37 20.20 37.41 32.88
C SER A 37 20.96 37.56 31.56
N LYS A 38 21.80 38.60 31.44
CA LYS A 38 22.61 38.88 30.24
C LYS A 38 23.76 37.88 30.01
N LYS A 39 24.14 37.09 31.01
CA LYS A 39 25.28 36.16 30.95
C LYS A 39 24.91 34.70 30.67
N ARG A 40 23.62 34.37 30.49
CA ARG A 40 23.16 32.99 30.33
C ARG A 40 22.79 32.67 28.88
N GLU A 41 23.07 31.44 28.46
CA GLU A 41 22.89 30.99 27.08
C GLU A 41 21.47 30.46 26.78
N GLY A 42 20.68 30.06 27.80
CA GLY A 42 19.33 29.48 27.66
C GLY A 42 18.19 30.46 27.36
N TYR A 43 17.03 29.91 26.99
CA TYR A 43 15.79 30.67 26.76
C TYR A 43 15.23 31.22 28.08
N LEU A 44 15.25 32.54 28.23
CA LEU A 44 14.71 33.27 29.37
C LEU A 44 13.53 34.12 28.90
N GLU A 45 12.39 33.96 29.56
CA GLU A 45 11.20 34.76 29.32
C GLU A 45 10.85 35.52 30.60
N PRO A 46 10.69 36.86 30.59
CA PRO A 46 10.29 37.57 31.79
C PRO A 46 8.88 37.16 32.20
N ASP A 47 8.60 37.13 33.50
CA ASP A 47 7.24 36.88 33.99
C ASP A 47 6.40 38.13 33.72
N PHE A 48 5.49 38.05 32.74
CA PHE A 48 4.76 39.19 32.19
C PHE A 48 3.29 39.20 32.61
N GLU A 49 2.66 40.36 32.45
CA GLU A 49 1.26 40.59 32.82
C GLU A 49 0.29 40.12 31.71
N MET A 50 -0.69 39.32 32.12
CA MET A 50 -1.84 38.88 31.34
C MET A 50 -3.01 39.84 31.56
N GLN A 51 -3.50 40.43 30.47
CA GLN A 51 -4.74 41.19 30.45
C GLN A 51 -5.93 40.25 30.37
N LEU A 52 -6.93 40.50 31.21
CA LEU A 52 -8.20 39.78 31.17
C LEU A 52 -8.97 40.15 29.90
N GLY A 53 -9.69 39.17 29.35
CA GLY A 53 -10.74 39.46 28.38
C GLY A 53 -11.98 40.04 29.05
N GLU A 54 -13.11 40.01 28.34
CA GLU A 54 -14.40 40.52 28.82
C GLU A 54 -15.52 39.49 28.62
N GLU A 55 -15.20 38.25 28.26
CA GLU A 55 -16.19 37.31 27.74
C GLU A 55 -16.93 36.58 28.87
N GLN A 56 -18.25 36.77 28.90
CA GLN A 56 -19.16 35.94 29.70
C GLN A 56 -19.69 34.84 28.79
N ILE A 57 -19.34 33.60 29.09
CA ILE A 57 -19.71 32.46 28.23
C ILE A 57 -20.92 31.72 28.81
N GLU A 58 -21.75 31.18 27.94
CA GLU A 58 -22.81 30.27 28.35
C GLU A 58 -22.26 28.86 28.58
N ALA A 59 -22.84 28.16 29.55
CA ALA A 59 -22.46 26.78 29.82
C ALA A 59 -22.64 25.92 28.57
N LEU A 60 -21.61 25.13 28.26
CA LEU A 60 -21.66 24.04 27.27
C LEU A 60 -23.01 23.31 27.34
N GLY A 61 -23.77 23.32 26.24
CA GLY A 61 -24.95 22.47 26.09
C GLY A 61 -24.66 20.96 26.21
N LEU A 62 -23.36 20.59 26.23
CA LEU A 62 -22.83 19.22 26.28
C LEU A 62 -22.19 18.83 27.61
N LEU A 63 -22.35 19.63 28.67
CA LEU A 63 -21.97 19.19 30.02
C LEU A 63 -22.78 17.94 30.43
N ASN A 64 -23.99 17.75 29.90
CA ASN A 64 -24.93 16.77 30.43
C ASN A 64 -24.57 15.28 30.22
N GLU A 65 -23.51 14.93 29.46
CA GLU A 65 -23.28 13.52 29.06
C GLU A 65 -21.86 12.98 29.28
N ALA A 66 -20.86 13.78 29.70
CA ALA A 66 -19.47 13.33 29.82
C ALA A 66 -18.80 13.68 31.18
N PRO A 67 -17.87 12.84 31.70
CA PRO A 67 -17.09 13.12 32.91
C PRO A 67 -15.98 14.15 32.60
N ILE A 68 -16.36 15.41 32.45
CA ILE A 68 -15.45 16.51 32.07
C ILE A 68 -15.36 17.58 33.16
N ILE A 69 -14.22 18.25 33.21
CA ILE A 69 -14.04 19.53 33.90
C ILE A 69 -13.94 20.59 32.83
N PHE A 70 -14.90 21.49 32.79
CA PHE A 70 -14.82 22.71 32.00
C PHE A 70 -14.31 23.84 32.88
N ALA A 71 -13.21 24.48 32.51
CA ALA A 71 -12.62 25.55 33.28
C ALA A 71 -12.49 26.82 32.44
N THR A 72 -12.80 27.98 33.01
CA THR A 72 -12.54 29.28 32.38
C THR A 72 -11.46 30.00 33.17
N ILE A 73 -10.47 30.58 32.48
CA ILE A 73 -9.41 31.39 33.11
C ILE A 73 -9.53 32.82 32.54
N GLY A 74 -9.87 33.80 33.39
CA GLY A 74 -10.05 35.18 32.95
C GLY A 74 -10.87 36.00 33.92
N VAL A 75 -11.91 36.68 33.43
CA VAL A 75 -12.90 37.37 34.27
C VAL A 75 -13.79 36.36 35.00
N ARG A 76 -14.30 36.77 36.17
CA ARG A 76 -15.22 35.96 36.96
C ARG A 76 -16.50 35.70 36.16
N GLN A 77 -16.85 34.42 35.99
CA GLN A 77 -18.04 34.03 35.25
C GLN A 77 -19.28 34.12 36.13
N ILE A 78 -20.30 34.87 35.69
CA ILE A 78 -21.53 35.10 36.46
C ILE A 78 -22.61 34.15 35.93
N SER A 79 -22.59 32.90 36.41
CA SER A 79 -23.58 31.89 36.02
C SER A 79 -23.93 30.96 37.16
N SER A 80 -25.22 30.64 37.29
CA SER A 80 -25.73 29.66 38.26
C SER A 80 -25.21 28.23 38.01
N LYS A 81 -24.65 27.97 36.83
CA LYS A 81 -24.07 26.68 36.44
C LYS A 81 -22.62 26.52 36.85
N VAL A 82 -21.93 27.58 37.29
CA VAL A 82 -20.56 27.48 37.80
C VAL A 82 -20.57 26.69 39.11
N SER A 83 -19.83 25.58 39.12
CA SER A 83 -19.79 24.65 40.25
C SER A 83 -18.86 25.13 41.35
N SER A 84 -17.71 25.72 40.98
CA SER A 84 -16.68 26.17 41.90
C SER A 84 -15.94 27.39 41.35
N TYR A 85 -15.41 28.22 42.24
CA TYR A 85 -14.61 29.39 41.86
C TYR A 85 -13.20 29.28 42.44
N TYR A 86 -12.21 29.68 41.67
CA TYR A 86 -10.81 29.74 42.07
C TYR A 86 -10.25 31.14 41.82
N GLU A 87 -9.83 31.84 42.87
CA GLU A 87 -9.22 33.17 42.77
C GLU A 87 -7.71 33.02 42.54
N ILE A 88 -7.22 33.36 41.35
CA ILE A 88 -5.86 33.04 40.87
C ILE A 88 -4.79 33.65 41.79
N LYS A 89 -4.85 34.96 42.06
CA LYS A 89 -3.82 35.67 42.86
C LYS A 89 -3.75 35.23 44.33
N ARG A 90 -4.89 34.83 44.90
CA ARG A 90 -4.96 34.41 46.30
C ARG A 90 -4.85 32.89 46.47
N GLU A 91 -4.77 32.17 45.35
CA GLU A 91 -4.77 30.71 45.26
C GLU A 91 -5.88 30.04 46.09
N ARG A 92 -7.06 30.70 46.17
CA ARG A 92 -8.14 30.32 47.09
C ARG A 92 -9.35 29.78 46.35
N TRP A 93 -9.82 28.62 46.80
CA TRP A 93 -11.08 28.02 46.34
C TRP A 93 -12.28 28.59 47.08
N GLN A 94 -13.39 28.75 46.36
CA GLN A 94 -14.73 28.91 46.91
C GLN A 94 -15.58 27.72 46.45
N ASN A 95 -16.21 27.02 47.40
CA ASN A 95 -17.01 25.83 47.13
C ASN A 95 -16.19 24.69 46.47
N LYS A 96 -15.04 24.32 47.06
CA LYS A 96 -14.15 23.25 46.54
C LYS A 96 -14.81 21.87 46.57
N GLU A 97 -15.70 21.63 47.53
CA GLU A 97 -16.42 20.36 47.70
C GLU A 97 -17.27 20.00 46.47
N ALA A 98 -17.71 21.00 45.70
CA ALA A 98 -18.44 20.80 44.45
C ALA A 98 -17.63 20.03 43.37
N LEU A 99 -16.30 19.95 43.51
CA LEU A 99 -15.45 19.16 42.62
C LEU A 99 -15.62 17.65 42.78
N LEU A 100 -16.22 17.20 43.88
CA LEU A 100 -16.47 15.77 44.15
C LEU A 100 -17.76 15.25 43.51
N LYS A 101 -18.56 16.12 42.88
CA LYS A 101 -19.83 15.74 42.25
C LYS A 101 -19.60 14.83 41.03
N GLU A 102 -20.49 13.85 40.89
CA GLU A 102 -20.58 13.03 39.67
C GLU A 102 -21.07 13.89 38.48
N GLY A 103 -20.57 13.59 37.29
CA GLY A 103 -20.92 14.32 36.07
C GLY A 103 -20.04 15.53 35.77
N PRO A 104 -20.48 16.46 34.91
CA PRO A 104 -19.71 17.63 34.50
C PRO A 104 -19.45 18.61 35.66
N ILE A 105 -18.28 19.25 35.65
CA ILE A 105 -17.96 20.32 36.60
C ILE A 105 -17.55 21.55 35.83
N TRP A 106 -18.10 22.72 36.18
CA TRP A 106 -17.62 24.00 35.68
C TRP A 106 -16.86 24.77 36.77
N ILE A 107 -15.58 25.06 36.53
CA ILE A 107 -14.71 25.86 37.39
C ILE A 107 -14.48 27.24 36.76
N SER A 108 -14.75 28.31 37.50
CA SER A 108 -14.36 29.66 37.10
C SER A 108 -13.10 30.09 37.84
N CYS A 109 -11.96 30.04 37.15
CA CYS A 109 -10.69 30.59 37.61
C CYS A 109 -10.62 32.07 37.22
N TYR A 110 -10.52 32.96 38.19
CA TYR A 110 -10.65 34.40 37.93
C TYR A 110 -9.62 35.26 38.66
N SER A 111 -9.41 36.45 38.11
CA SER A 111 -8.74 37.58 38.75
C SER A 111 -9.60 38.84 38.62
N GLU A 112 -9.50 39.78 39.56
CA GLU A 112 -10.22 41.06 39.50
C GLU A 112 -9.52 42.12 38.63
N GLN A 113 -8.23 41.94 38.32
CA GLN A 113 -7.44 42.92 37.58
C GLN A 113 -6.67 42.28 36.42
N SER A 114 -5.51 41.69 36.72
CA SER A 114 -4.61 41.00 35.79
C SER A 114 -4.04 39.78 36.50
N PHE A 115 -3.23 38.95 35.85
CA PHE A 115 -2.41 37.94 36.52
C PHE A 115 -1.10 37.74 35.76
N LEU A 116 -0.11 37.10 36.37
CA LEU A 116 1.19 36.85 35.75
C LEU A 116 1.18 35.57 34.91
N ALA A 117 2.09 35.48 33.94
CA ALA A 117 2.29 34.29 33.11
C ALA A 117 2.61 33.04 33.97
N SER A 118 3.39 33.19 35.02
CA SER A 118 3.65 32.12 36.00
C SER A 118 2.37 31.64 36.72
N GLU A 119 1.48 32.57 37.07
CA GLU A 119 0.19 32.26 37.70
C GLU A 119 -0.76 31.52 36.75
N LEU A 120 -0.70 31.82 35.44
CA LEU A 120 -1.43 31.08 34.41
C LEU A 120 -0.98 29.62 34.33
N ILE A 121 0.33 29.38 34.24
CA ILE A 121 0.90 28.02 34.16
C ILE A 121 0.48 27.22 35.37
N LYS A 122 0.62 27.80 36.58
CA LYS A 122 0.20 27.17 37.83
C LYS A 122 -1.28 26.83 37.85
N THR A 123 -2.13 27.74 37.39
CA THR A 123 -3.58 27.51 37.34
C THR A 123 -3.94 26.37 36.39
N ILE A 124 -3.32 26.32 35.20
CA ILE A 124 -3.55 25.23 34.24
C ILE A 124 -3.07 23.89 34.79
N ARG A 125 -1.87 23.86 35.39
CA ARG A 125 -1.33 22.67 36.06
C ARG A 125 -2.26 22.17 37.15
N LEU A 126 -2.75 23.07 38.01
CA LEU A 126 -3.71 22.75 39.06
C LEU A 126 -4.98 22.11 38.47
N LEU A 127 -5.55 22.69 37.42
CA LEU A 127 -6.75 22.15 36.76
C LEU A 127 -6.53 20.76 36.17
N ILE A 128 -5.36 20.54 35.56
CA ILE A 128 -4.95 19.24 35.02
C ILE A 128 -4.79 18.21 36.14
N GLU A 129 -4.12 18.55 37.24
CA GLU A 129 -3.95 17.67 38.40
C GLU A 129 -5.30 17.31 39.04
N GLN A 130 -6.23 18.27 39.15
CA GLN A 130 -7.61 17.98 39.61
C GLN A 130 -8.35 17.06 38.65
N ALA A 131 -8.24 17.27 37.34
CA ALA A 131 -8.85 16.42 36.33
C ALA A 131 -8.32 14.97 36.41
N LYS A 132 -7.01 14.80 36.58
CA LYS A 132 -6.38 13.49 36.77
C LYS A 132 -6.86 12.80 38.05
N ALA A 133 -6.88 13.51 39.18
CA ALA A 133 -7.35 12.97 40.46
C ALA A 133 -8.80 12.49 40.39
N LEU A 134 -9.64 13.19 39.61
CA LEU A 134 -11.06 12.88 39.43
C LEU A 134 -11.34 11.95 38.23
N LYS A 135 -10.31 11.52 37.49
CA LYS A 135 -10.43 10.74 36.24
C LYS A 135 -11.34 11.40 35.20
N LYS A 136 -11.29 12.73 35.10
CA LYS A 136 -12.04 13.55 34.16
C LYS A 136 -11.11 14.19 33.12
N ILE A 137 -11.68 14.62 32.00
CA ILE A 137 -10.94 15.39 31.00
C ILE A 137 -11.14 16.90 31.26
N ALA A 138 -10.05 17.65 31.42
CA ALA A 138 -10.07 19.11 31.46
C ALA A 138 -10.22 19.74 30.06
N ILE A 139 -11.19 20.63 29.92
CA ILE A 139 -11.35 21.57 28.81
C ILE A 139 -11.21 22.97 29.41
N ILE A 140 -10.13 23.67 29.06
CA ILE A 140 -9.76 24.96 29.65
C ILE A 140 -9.95 26.04 28.60
N TYR A 141 -10.88 26.96 28.83
CA TYR A 141 -11.08 28.16 28.04
C TYR A 141 -10.25 29.31 28.62
N LEU A 142 -9.30 29.81 27.84
CA LEU A 142 -8.41 30.90 28.22
C LEU A 142 -8.94 32.23 27.66
N ASP A 143 -9.57 33.02 28.53
CA ASP A 143 -10.06 34.38 28.23
C ASP A 143 -9.09 35.43 28.80
N SER A 144 -7.85 35.38 28.31
CA SER A 144 -6.83 36.36 28.62
C SER A 144 -5.78 36.40 27.51
N LYS A 145 -5.06 37.52 27.44
CA LYS A 145 -3.98 37.71 26.47
C LYS A 145 -2.81 38.45 27.12
N PRO A 146 -1.56 38.22 26.70
CA PRO A 146 -0.44 39.04 27.12
C PRO A 146 -0.66 40.49 26.71
N LYS A 147 -0.18 41.43 27.54
CA LYS A 147 -0.21 42.87 27.23
C LYS A 147 0.60 43.22 25.98
N GLU A 148 1.70 42.50 25.76
CA GLU A 148 2.59 42.70 24.61
C GLU A 148 2.46 41.52 23.63
N SER A 149 2.28 41.83 22.35
CA SER A 149 1.91 40.84 21.32
C SER A 149 3.01 39.80 21.01
N TYR A 150 4.26 40.06 21.40
CA TYR A 150 5.35 39.12 21.18
C TYR A 150 5.26 37.85 22.06
N PHE A 151 4.41 37.86 23.09
CA PHE A 151 4.17 36.71 23.95
C PHE A 151 2.95 35.86 23.56
N THR A 152 2.22 36.25 22.50
CA THR A 152 0.86 35.73 22.27
C THR A 152 0.82 34.36 21.59
N CYS A 153 1.94 33.86 21.08
CA CYS A 153 2.09 32.51 20.53
C CYS A 153 3.54 32.02 20.58
N ARG A 154 3.77 30.74 20.91
CA ARG A 154 5.10 30.10 20.97
C ARG A 154 6.12 30.76 21.91
N SER A 155 5.64 31.56 22.86
CA SER A 155 6.42 32.01 24.00
C SER A 155 6.81 30.81 24.89
N LEU A 156 7.82 30.97 25.74
CA LEU A 156 8.25 29.92 26.67
C LEU A 156 7.10 29.51 27.62
N THR A 157 6.26 30.46 28.02
CA THR A 157 5.02 30.24 28.78
C THR A 157 4.08 29.30 28.03
N TYR A 158 3.76 29.58 26.76
CA TYR A 158 2.87 28.72 25.97
C TYR A 158 3.50 27.36 25.66
N LYS A 159 4.83 27.28 25.52
CA LYS A 159 5.55 26.00 25.39
C LYS A 159 5.44 25.17 26.67
N CYS A 160 5.64 25.78 27.84
CA CYS A 160 5.45 25.13 29.13
C CYS A 160 4.03 24.58 29.27
N ILE A 161 3.00 25.39 28.94
CA ILE A 161 1.60 24.94 28.95
C ILE A 161 1.38 23.80 27.97
N ASN A 162 1.97 23.88 26.77
CA ASN A 162 1.84 22.83 25.76
C ASN A 162 2.41 21.49 26.24
N GLU A 163 3.58 21.51 26.89
CA GLU A 163 4.20 20.30 27.48
C GLU A 163 3.35 19.69 28.60
N LEU A 164 2.63 20.52 29.37
CA LEU A 164 1.67 20.00 30.37
C LEU A 164 0.50 19.22 29.73
N LEU A 165 0.24 19.40 28.42
CA LEU A 165 -0.82 18.73 27.68
C LEU A 165 -0.33 17.48 26.92
N VAL A 166 0.99 17.29 26.76
CA VAL A 166 1.56 16.17 25.99
C VAL A 166 1.21 14.83 26.64
N GLY A 167 0.73 13.89 25.83
CA GLY A 167 0.32 12.55 26.28
C GLY A 167 -1.03 12.50 27.01
N GLU A 168 -1.66 13.64 27.27
CA GLU A 168 -2.93 13.73 28.01
C GLU A 168 -4.10 14.12 27.09
N LYS A 169 -5.34 13.78 27.48
CA LYS A 169 -6.55 14.13 26.70
C LYS A 169 -7.06 15.56 26.94
N HIS A 170 -6.32 16.38 27.68
CA HIS A 170 -6.73 17.73 28.08
C HIS A 170 -6.66 18.71 26.89
N ILE A 171 -7.54 19.71 26.91
CA ILE A 171 -7.69 20.66 25.80
C ILE A 171 -7.65 22.07 26.36
N VAL A 172 -6.83 22.94 25.76
CA VAL A 172 -6.86 24.39 25.99
C VAL A 172 -7.43 25.07 24.75
N LEU A 173 -8.40 25.96 24.95
CA LEU A 173 -9.15 26.69 23.95
C LEU A 173 -8.89 28.18 24.13
N GLN A 174 -8.62 28.91 23.05
CA GLN A 174 -8.41 30.35 23.10
C GLN A 174 -8.90 31.03 21.83
N ILE A 175 -9.61 32.15 21.96
CA ILE A 175 -10.02 32.96 20.82
C ILE A 175 -8.82 33.78 20.33
N MET A 176 -8.49 33.66 19.05
CA MET A 176 -7.45 34.47 18.40
C MET A 176 -7.86 34.86 16.98
N ARG A 177 -7.33 36.00 16.49
CA ARG A 177 -7.50 36.43 15.10
C ARG A 177 -6.51 35.66 14.21
N ASP A 178 -6.86 35.42 12.94
CA ASP A 178 -6.02 34.65 12.01
C ASP A 178 -4.61 35.24 11.87
N GLU A 179 -4.52 36.57 11.85
CA GLU A 179 -3.25 37.30 11.81
C GLU A 179 -2.37 36.97 13.01
N ASP A 180 -2.95 36.83 14.21
CA ASP A 180 -2.21 36.51 15.45
C ASP A 180 -1.86 35.01 15.55
N ILE A 181 -2.65 34.13 14.92
CA ILE A 181 -2.36 32.68 14.82
C ILE A 181 -1.11 32.44 13.95
N GLY A 182 -0.93 33.24 12.90
CA GLY A 182 0.23 33.18 12.00
C GLY A 182 1.40 34.09 12.40
N ALA A 183 1.13 35.21 13.07
CA ALA A 183 2.13 36.21 13.44
C ALA A 183 2.80 35.88 14.79
N CYS A 184 3.55 34.78 14.83
CA CYS A 184 4.62 34.56 15.81
C CYS A 184 5.61 33.55 15.21
N TYR A 185 6.26 33.99 14.14
CA TYR A 185 7.52 33.47 13.61
C TYR A 185 8.47 34.66 13.45
N LEU A 186 8.78 35.36 14.55
CA LEU A 186 9.97 36.19 14.56
C LEU A 186 11.13 35.30 14.99
N PRO A 187 12.21 35.22 14.19
CA PRO A 187 13.42 34.58 14.64
C PRO A 187 13.85 35.31 15.91
N SER A 188 13.73 34.67 17.07
CA SER A 188 14.73 34.94 18.09
C SER A 188 16.07 34.67 17.41
N GLU A 189 17.09 35.49 17.61
CA GLU A 189 18.43 35.28 17.00
C GLU A 189 19.13 33.98 17.47
N LYS A 190 18.38 33.02 18.02
CA LYS A 190 18.80 31.70 18.48
C LYS A 190 17.86 30.61 17.91
N ASN A 191 18.44 29.43 17.66
CA ASN A 191 17.80 28.25 17.07
C ASN A 191 16.57 27.75 17.85
N PHE A 192 15.37 28.19 17.49
CA PHE A 192 14.12 27.74 18.12
C PHE A 192 13.64 26.40 17.51
N GLU A 193 13.38 25.40 18.35
CA GLU A 193 12.95 24.06 17.94
C GLU A 193 11.43 24.01 17.66
N PRO A 194 10.99 23.42 16.53
CA PRO A 194 9.58 23.20 16.26
C PRO A 194 8.98 22.20 17.26
N TYR A 195 7.74 22.45 17.70
CA TYR A 195 6.97 21.54 18.56
C TYR A 195 5.50 21.45 18.11
N GLU A 196 4.85 20.31 18.37
CA GLU A 196 3.42 20.12 18.08
C GLU A 196 2.57 20.97 19.02
N ASN A 197 1.72 21.84 18.47
CA ASN A 197 0.85 22.71 19.26
C ASN A 197 -0.48 22.00 19.60
N HIS A 198 -0.75 21.86 20.89
CA HIS A 198 -1.91 21.16 21.44
C HIS A 198 -3.08 22.08 21.77
N PHE A 199 -2.89 23.41 21.66
CA PHE A 199 -3.95 24.40 21.77
C PHE A 199 -4.92 24.31 20.58
N ILE A 200 -6.18 24.67 20.82
CA ILE A 200 -7.16 24.90 19.75
C ILE A 200 -7.45 26.40 19.70
N TYR A 201 -7.19 27.00 18.54
CA TYR A 201 -7.53 28.39 18.24
C TYR A 201 -8.67 28.49 17.24
N ASP A 202 -9.50 29.52 17.40
CA ASP A 202 -10.54 29.94 16.46
C ASP A 202 -10.96 31.39 16.75
N LYS A 203 -11.78 31.98 15.89
CA LYS A 203 -12.29 33.36 16.03
C LYS A 203 -13.52 33.48 16.91
N SER A 204 -14.12 32.36 17.31
CA SER A 204 -15.38 32.36 18.06
C SER A 204 -15.47 31.18 19.02
N TYR A 205 -16.05 31.41 20.19
CA TYR A 205 -16.27 30.42 21.22
C TYR A 205 -17.04 29.19 20.68
N SER A 206 -18.12 29.37 19.91
CA SER A 206 -18.93 28.27 19.37
C SER A 206 -18.14 27.30 18.48
N LYS A 207 -17.25 27.83 17.62
CA LYS A 207 -16.36 27.02 16.77
C LYS A 207 -15.26 26.33 17.57
N LEU A 208 -14.67 27.01 18.55
CA LEU A 208 -13.72 26.39 19.49
C LEU A 208 -14.35 25.17 20.16
N MET A 209 -15.59 25.33 20.63
CA MET A 209 -16.31 24.24 21.26
C MET A 209 -16.57 23.09 20.29
N THR A 210 -16.99 23.37 19.06
CA THR A 210 -17.19 22.33 18.03
C THR A 210 -15.91 21.55 17.75
N LYS A 211 -14.77 22.24 17.65
CA LYS A 211 -13.45 21.61 17.48
C LYS A 211 -13.05 20.77 18.70
N ALA A 212 -13.30 21.28 19.91
CA ALA A 212 -13.03 20.56 21.16
C ALA A 212 -13.84 19.25 21.24
N ILE A 213 -15.13 19.31 20.93
CA ILE A 213 -16.02 18.14 20.90
C ILE A 213 -15.54 17.13 19.88
N LYS A 214 -15.21 17.56 18.65
CA LYS A 214 -14.66 16.69 17.60
C LYS A 214 -13.36 16.00 18.07
N LYS A 215 -12.51 16.70 18.83
CA LYS A 215 -11.28 16.12 19.41
C LYS A 215 -11.58 15.10 20.51
N LEU A 216 -12.65 15.28 21.28
CA LEU A 216 -13.06 14.39 22.37
C LEU A 216 -13.86 13.16 21.91
N THR A 217 -14.69 13.27 20.87
CA THR A 217 -15.48 12.17 20.32
C THR A 217 -14.69 11.24 19.41
N LYS A 218 -13.45 11.62 19.04
CA LYS A 218 -12.48 10.70 18.43
C LYS A 218 -12.16 9.55 19.40
N LYS A 219 -12.70 8.36 19.13
CA LYS A 219 -12.13 7.11 19.69
C LYS A 219 -10.75 6.90 19.09
N ARG A 220 -9.72 7.52 19.67
CA ARG A 220 -8.32 7.09 19.47
C ARG A 220 -8.15 5.77 20.22
N THR A 221 -8.16 4.66 19.49
CA THR A 221 -7.39 3.49 19.92
C THR A 221 -5.93 3.89 19.72
N LEU A 222 -5.29 4.41 20.77
CA LEU A 222 -3.84 4.57 20.79
C LEU A 222 -3.26 3.16 20.64
N VAL A 223 -2.71 2.85 19.48
CA VAL A 223 -1.82 1.71 19.35
C VAL A 223 -0.57 2.09 20.13
N THR A 224 -0.52 1.66 21.37
CA THR A 224 0.70 1.71 22.19
C THR A 224 1.58 0.54 21.79
N GLN A 225 2.42 0.75 20.77
CA GLN A 225 3.71 0.08 20.56
C GLN A 225 4.40 0.77 19.37
N GLU A 226 5.63 1.24 19.56
CA GLU A 226 6.50 1.64 18.43
C GLU A 226 6.87 0.38 17.65
N SER A 227 5.98 -0.08 16.78
CA SER A 227 6.24 -1.12 15.79
C SER A 227 7.26 -0.61 14.77
N LEU A 228 7.96 -1.50 14.05
CA LEU A 228 8.88 -1.10 12.99
C LEU A 228 8.20 -0.21 11.94
N TYR A 229 6.95 -0.53 11.62
CA TYR A 229 6.09 0.28 10.76
C TYR A 229 4.85 0.73 11.51
N GLN A 230 4.67 2.04 11.65
CA GLN A 230 3.47 2.66 12.21
C GLN A 230 2.30 2.57 11.21
N ASP A 231 1.88 1.34 10.89
CA ASP A 231 0.86 1.01 9.92
C ASP A 231 -0.16 0.00 10.48
N LEU A 232 -1.44 0.36 10.40
CA LEU A 232 -2.54 -0.44 10.94
C LEU A 232 -2.60 -1.86 10.36
N PHE A 233 -2.32 -2.03 9.07
CA PHE A 233 -2.39 -3.34 8.43
C PHE A 233 -1.17 -4.18 8.81
N TYR A 234 0.01 -3.56 8.94
CA TYR A 234 1.21 -4.22 9.43
C TYR A 234 1.05 -4.71 10.87
N GLU A 235 0.52 -3.88 11.77
CA GLU A 235 0.34 -4.20 13.18
C GLU A 235 -0.57 -5.41 13.41
N GLN A 236 -1.58 -5.58 12.55
CA GLN A 236 -2.52 -6.71 12.60
C GLN A 236 -1.92 -8.05 12.13
N ILE A 237 -0.75 -8.05 11.48
CA ILE A 237 -0.07 -9.28 11.08
C ILE A 237 0.35 -10.07 12.34
N PRO A 238 0.07 -11.39 12.43
CA PRO A 238 0.51 -12.21 13.57
C PRO A 238 2.02 -12.20 13.78
N MET A 239 2.48 -12.23 15.03
CA MET A 239 3.91 -12.24 15.35
C MET A 239 4.66 -13.48 14.83
N SER A 240 3.96 -14.60 14.65
CA SER A 240 4.52 -15.83 14.07
C SER A 240 4.63 -15.81 12.55
N GLU A 241 4.03 -14.83 11.87
CA GLU A 241 4.03 -14.73 10.41
C GLU A 241 5.44 -14.43 9.91
N LYS A 242 5.90 -15.16 8.89
CA LYS A 242 7.17 -14.88 8.22
C LYS A 242 6.97 -13.84 7.13
N LEU A 243 7.79 -12.82 7.11
CA LEU A 243 7.65 -11.65 6.25
C LEU A 243 8.91 -11.41 5.43
N TYR A 244 8.73 -10.92 4.21
CA TYR A 244 9.80 -10.37 3.40
C TYR A 244 9.91 -8.86 3.66
N LEU A 245 11.09 -8.39 4.04
CA LEU A 245 11.41 -6.99 4.26
C LEU A 245 12.49 -6.55 3.26
N PRO A 246 12.13 -5.88 2.15
CA PRO A 246 13.09 -5.42 1.15
C PRO A 246 14.03 -4.35 1.68
N LEU A 247 15.34 -4.58 1.60
CA LEU A 247 16.37 -3.66 2.08
C LEU A 247 16.64 -2.52 1.08
N GLN A 248 16.86 -1.30 1.55
CA GLN A 248 17.23 -0.18 0.66
C GLN A 248 18.57 -0.48 -0.04
N ASN A 249 18.61 -0.34 -1.37
CA ASN A 249 19.79 -0.66 -2.19
C ASN A 249 20.93 0.32 -1.87
N ASN A 250 21.78 -0.04 -0.91
CA ASN A 250 23.10 0.50 -0.62
C ASN A 250 23.85 -0.32 0.47
N PHE A 251 23.21 -1.30 1.11
CA PHE A 251 23.84 -2.12 2.13
C PHE A 251 24.21 -3.52 1.61
N LYS A 252 25.49 -3.69 1.27
CA LYS A 252 26.12 -5.02 1.15
C LYS A 252 26.14 -5.71 2.51
N ASN A 253 25.40 -6.82 2.67
CA ASN A 253 25.52 -7.98 3.59
C ASN A 253 25.98 -7.83 5.07
N LYS A 254 26.50 -6.69 5.54
CA LYS A 254 27.08 -6.55 6.87
C LYS A 254 26.04 -6.51 7.99
N LEU A 255 24.85 -5.96 7.73
CA LEU A 255 23.84 -5.80 8.78
C LEU A 255 23.20 -7.14 9.16
N SER A 256 22.85 -7.99 8.19
CA SER A 256 22.17 -9.25 8.47
C SER A 256 23.06 -10.27 9.18
N GLU A 257 24.35 -10.31 8.85
CA GLU A 257 25.34 -11.12 9.56
C GLU A 257 25.55 -10.63 11.01
N GLN A 258 25.43 -9.31 11.26
CA GLN A 258 25.56 -8.72 12.60
C GLN A 258 24.31 -8.87 13.45
N VAL A 259 23.13 -8.85 12.83
CA VAL A 259 21.83 -8.80 13.50
C VAL A 259 21.18 -10.20 13.58
N GLY A 260 21.74 -11.22 12.92
CA GLY A 260 21.25 -12.60 13.03
C GLY A 260 19.93 -12.87 12.29
N LEU A 261 19.63 -12.06 11.27
CA LEU A 261 18.45 -12.21 10.41
C LEU A 261 18.77 -12.97 9.13
N ASN A 262 17.84 -13.81 8.69
CA ASN A 262 17.96 -14.47 7.40
C ASN A 262 17.79 -13.46 6.27
N THR A 263 18.72 -13.45 5.33
CA THR A 263 18.68 -12.59 4.14
C THR A 263 18.60 -13.44 2.89
N ILE A 264 17.74 -13.04 1.97
CA ILE A 264 17.52 -13.70 0.68
C ILE A 264 17.84 -12.74 -0.45
N LEU A 265 18.47 -13.28 -1.48
CA LEU A 265 18.66 -12.61 -2.75
C LEU A 265 17.35 -12.68 -3.57
N LEU A 266 16.68 -11.54 -3.72
CA LEU A 266 15.51 -11.38 -4.60
C LEU A 266 15.91 -10.91 -6.00
N GLY A 267 17.15 -10.46 -6.18
CA GLY A 267 17.74 -10.29 -7.49
C GLY A 267 19.20 -9.89 -7.48
N GLN A 268 19.80 -9.61 -8.64
CA GLN A 268 21.26 -9.48 -8.81
C GLN A 268 21.93 -8.64 -7.71
N ASP A 269 21.29 -7.55 -7.27
CA ASP A 269 21.70 -6.75 -6.11
C ASP A 269 20.53 -6.38 -5.18
N PHE A 270 19.43 -7.15 -5.20
CA PHE A 270 18.26 -6.90 -4.35
C PHE A 270 18.16 -7.94 -3.26
N TYR A 271 18.14 -7.46 -2.02
CA TYR A 271 18.06 -8.29 -0.84
C TYR A 271 16.79 -8.02 -0.04
N ALA A 272 16.26 -9.05 0.59
CA ALA A 272 15.22 -8.93 1.59
C ALA A 272 15.58 -9.73 2.84
N ILE A 273 15.23 -9.20 4.00
CA ILE A 273 15.15 -10.00 5.22
C ILE A 273 13.94 -10.93 5.10
N TYR A 274 14.08 -12.16 5.57
CA TYR A 274 12.98 -13.10 5.68
C TYR A 274 12.96 -13.79 7.04
N ASP A 275 12.10 -13.28 7.91
CA ASP A 275 12.00 -13.80 9.27
C ASP A 275 10.59 -13.63 9.83
N THR A 276 10.34 -14.20 11.00
CA THR A 276 9.10 -13.96 11.75
C THR A 276 8.98 -12.49 12.12
N LYS A 277 7.75 -11.96 12.11
CA LYS A 277 7.47 -10.59 12.55
C LYS A 277 8.00 -10.34 13.97
N ALA A 278 7.92 -11.33 14.86
CA ALA A 278 8.50 -11.25 16.20
C ALA A 278 9.99 -10.90 16.20
N ASN A 279 10.79 -11.60 15.37
CA ASN A 279 12.24 -11.37 15.29
C ASN A 279 12.56 -10.00 14.66
N ILE A 280 11.80 -9.62 13.63
CA ILE A 280 11.90 -8.30 12.99
C ILE A 280 11.64 -7.17 14.00
N GLU A 281 10.58 -7.29 14.80
CA GLU A 281 10.19 -6.30 15.81
C GLU A 281 11.18 -6.18 16.96
N GLN A 282 11.84 -7.29 17.33
CA GLN A 282 12.91 -7.29 18.32
C GLN A 282 14.08 -6.41 17.89
N GLN A 283 14.30 -6.26 16.58
CA GLN A 283 15.46 -5.59 15.99
C GLN A 283 15.08 -4.30 15.26
N ARG A 284 13.86 -3.80 15.49
CA ARG A 284 13.31 -2.63 14.78
C ARG A 284 14.21 -1.40 14.81
N ASN A 285 14.91 -1.16 15.92
CA ASN A 285 15.80 0.00 16.07
C ASN A 285 17.01 -0.07 15.15
N ASP A 286 17.51 -1.28 14.91
CA ASP A 286 18.63 -1.54 13.99
C ASP A 286 18.16 -1.60 12.54
N LEU A 287 16.88 -1.89 12.29
CA LEU A 287 16.31 -2.03 10.95
C LEU A 287 15.73 -0.74 10.36
N LYS A 288 15.24 0.19 11.18
CA LYS A 288 14.47 1.37 10.75
C LYS A 288 15.14 2.20 9.65
N ASP A 289 16.47 2.29 9.65
CA ASP A 289 17.25 3.08 8.69
C ASP A 289 17.55 2.31 7.39
N TYR A 290 17.23 1.01 7.34
CA TYR A 290 17.57 0.09 6.25
C TYR A 290 16.37 -0.41 5.46
N VAL A 291 15.17 -0.20 6.01
CA VAL A 291 13.91 -0.58 5.38
C VAL A 291 13.20 0.67 4.86
N MET A 292 12.17 0.47 4.03
CA MET A 292 11.32 1.60 3.63
C MET A 292 10.54 2.11 4.84
N PRO A 293 10.22 3.41 4.94
CA PRO A 293 9.38 3.93 6.04
C PRO A 293 7.93 3.42 5.99
N GLN A 294 7.48 2.98 4.81
CA GLN A 294 6.14 2.46 4.58
C GLN A 294 6.18 0.94 4.40
N TRP A 295 5.28 0.25 5.09
CA TRP A 295 5.06 -1.17 4.91
C TRP A 295 4.31 -1.44 3.60
N THR A 296 4.85 -2.34 2.78
CA THR A 296 4.19 -2.80 1.56
C THR A 296 4.38 -4.31 1.42
N LEU A 297 3.29 -5.01 1.12
CA LEU A 297 3.30 -6.45 0.88
C LEU A 297 2.52 -6.75 -0.40
N PRO A 298 3.17 -6.66 -1.58
CA PRO A 298 2.46 -6.79 -2.84
C PRO A 298 2.08 -8.25 -3.10
N LEU A 299 0.80 -8.44 -3.39
CA LEU A 299 0.22 -9.71 -3.78
C LEU A 299 -0.02 -9.76 -5.28
N VAL A 300 0.18 -10.94 -5.84
CA VAL A 300 -0.19 -11.27 -7.21
C VAL A 300 -1.10 -12.48 -7.21
N ALA A 301 -1.99 -12.57 -8.19
CA ALA A 301 -2.74 -13.77 -8.48
C ALA A 301 -2.31 -14.37 -9.81
N GLN A 302 -2.13 -15.68 -9.83
CA GLN A 302 -2.07 -16.41 -11.09
C GLN A 302 -3.43 -16.28 -11.79
N ILE A 303 -3.41 -15.92 -13.08
CA ILE A 303 -4.62 -15.69 -13.85
C ILE A 303 -5.32 -17.04 -14.10
N PRO A 304 -6.56 -17.22 -13.62
CA PRO A 304 -7.29 -18.45 -13.82
C PRO A 304 -7.63 -18.66 -15.29
N ILE A 305 -7.63 -19.91 -15.75
CA ILE A 305 -7.99 -20.26 -17.11
C ILE A 305 -9.48 -20.59 -17.18
N HIS A 306 -10.21 -19.91 -18.05
CA HIS A 306 -11.65 -20.17 -18.24
C HIS A 306 -11.85 -21.31 -19.25
N LYS A 307 -12.80 -22.20 -18.94
CA LYS A 307 -13.24 -23.25 -19.86
C LYS A 307 -14.43 -22.75 -20.65
N SER A 308 -14.37 -22.91 -21.97
CA SER A 308 -15.50 -22.67 -22.87
C SER A 308 -16.15 -24.00 -23.25
N ASN A 309 -17.49 -23.99 -23.32
CA ASN A 309 -18.27 -25.13 -23.82
C ASN A 309 -18.34 -25.16 -25.35
N ASP A 310 -17.93 -24.08 -26.03
CA ASP A 310 -17.94 -23.99 -27.48
C ASP A 310 -16.72 -24.70 -28.06
N LEU A 311 -16.94 -25.70 -28.91
CA LEU A 311 -15.87 -26.40 -29.60
C LEU A 311 -15.09 -25.41 -30.50
N TYR A 312 -13.85 -25.14 -30.15
CA TYR A 312 -13.01 -24.17 -30.84
C TYR A 312 -11.88 -24.82 -31.67
N ILE A 313 -12.24 -25.38 -32.82
CA ILE A 313 -11.22 -25.88 -33.76
C ILE A 313 -10.76 -24.71 -34.64
N ASN A 314 -9.65 -24.07 -34.27
CA ASN A 314 -9.00 -23.08 -35.12
C ASN A 314 -7.81 -23.72 -35.86
N GLU A 315 -7.80 -23.64 -37.20
CA GLU A 315 -6.68 -24.07 -38.04
C GLU A 315 -5.39 -23.32 -37.70
N ASN A 316 -5.48 -22.09 -37.16
CA ASN A 316 -4.34 -21.30 -36.70
C ASN A 316 -3.74 -21.80 -35.36
N ASN A 317 -4.34 -22.80 -34.70
CA ASN A 317 -3.80 -23.34 -33.44
C ASN A 317 -2.73 -24.42 -33.62
N VAL A 318 -2.51 -24.89 -34.85
CA VAL A 318 -1.48 -25.88 -35.17
C VAL A 318 -0.42 -25.22 -36.04
N VAL A 319 0.83 -25.32 -35.58
CA VAL A 319 1.97 -24.82 -36.35
C VAL A 319 2.20 -25.71 -37.57
N THR A 320 2.25 -25.11 -38.76
CA THR A 320 2.45 -25.85 -40.01
C THR A 320 3.91 -26.32 -40.16
N ASN A 321 4.18 -27.18 -41.15
CA ASN A 321 5.55 -27.55 -41.52
C ASN A 321 6.40 -26.35 -41.98
N ALA A 322 5.80 -25.19 -42.26
CA ALA A 322 6.51 -23.99 -42.69
C ALA A 322 7.27 -23.29 -41.55
N PHE A 323 6.90 -23.49 -40.27
CA PHE A 323 7.82 -23.14 -39.20
C PHE A 323 9.01 -24.10 -39.32
N LYS A 324 10.23 -23.61 -39.53
CA LYS A 324 11.44 -24.45 -39.55
C LYS A 324 11.98 -24.72 -38.13
N TYR A 325 11.89 -23.70 -37.28
CA TYR A 325 12.43 -23.69 -35.92
C TYR A 325 11.34 -24.10 -34.91
N ARG A 326 11.67 -24.89 -33.88
CA ARG A 326 10.69 -25.41 -32.91
C ARG A 326 11.14 -25.28 -31.45
N GLY A 327 12.03 -24.33 -31.16
CA GLY A 327 12.53 -24.11 -29.79
C GLY A 327 13.66 -25.05 -29.37
N GLU A 328 14.33 -25.73 -30.30
CA GLU A 328 15.48 -26.58 -29.98
C GLU A 328 16.56 -25.80 -29.24
N GLY A 329 17.02 -26.33 -28.10
CA GLY A 329 18.07 -25.71 -27.28
C GLY A 329 17.60 -24.54 -26.42
N VAL A 330 16.29 -24.29 -26.32
CA VAL A 330 15.69 -23.20 -25.55
C VAL A 330 14.91 -23.77 -24.35
N TYR A 331 14.97 -23.07 -23.22
CA TYR A 331 14.08 -23.35 -22.09
C TYR A 331 12.84 -22.46 -22.12
N ILE A 332 11.68 -23.06 -21.87
CA ILE A 332 10.46 -22.37 -21.45
C ILE A 332 10.34 -22.58 -19.94
N GLY A 333 10.44 -21.50 -19.17
CA GLY A 333 10.28 -21.51 -17.72
C GLY A 333 8.89 -21.02 -17.32
N ILE A 334 8.27 -21.65 -16.33
CA ILE A 334 7.04 -21.13 -15.70
C ILE A 334 7.20 -21.07 -14.18
N VAL A 335 6.78 -19.96 -13.58
CA VAL A 335 6.64 -19.82 -12.13
C VAL A 335 5.15 -19.91 -11.80
N SER A 336 4.76 -20.82 -10.91
CA SER A 336 3.35 -21.15 -10.66
C SER A 336 3.17 -21.57 -9.21
N VAL A 337 2.02 -21.28 -8.60
CA VAL A 337 1.69 -21.85 -7.29
C VAL A 337 1.24 -23.31 -7.40
N GLU A 338 0.74 -23.68 -8.57
CA GLU A 338 0.39 -25.06 -8.90
C GLU A 338 1.60 -25.81 -9.45
N GLY A 339 1.60 -27.14 -9.29
CA GLY A 339 2.58 -28.00 -9.93
C GLY A 339 2.37 -28.14 -11.44
N VAL A 340 3.10 -29.06 -12.07
CA VAL A 340 2.87 -29.47 -13.46
C VAL A 340 2.64 -30.97 -13.47
N ASP A 341 1.64 -31.41 -14.24
CA ASP A 341 1.46 -32.83 -14.51
C ASP A 341 2.52 -33.29 -15.51
N TRP A 342 3.61 -33.83 -14.98
CA TRP A 342 4.68 -34.41 -15.79
C TRP A 342 4.28 -35.71 -16.49
N GLU A 343 3.11 -36.28 -16.17
CA GLU A 343 2.59 -37.44 -16.90
C GLU A 343 1.95 -37.06 -18.23
N GLU A 344 1.64 -35.79 -18.46
CA GLU A 344 0.93 -35.35 -19.64
C GLU A 344 1.78 -35.57 -20.92
N PRO A 345 1.31 -36.38 -21.90
CA PRO A 345 2.02 -36.64 -23.14
C PRO A 345 2.44 -35.39 -23.91
N LEU A 346 1.68 -34.28 -23.81
CA LEU A 346 2.06 -33.01 -24.43
C LEU A 346 3.47 -32.56 -24.03
N LEU A 347 3.92 -32.88 -22.82
CA LEU A 347 5.20 -32.43 -22.27
C LEU A 347 6.33 -33.47 -22.42
N ARG A 348 6.10 -34.52 -23.23
CA ARG A 348 7.06 -35.60 -23.46
C ARG A 348 7.73 -35.49 -24.83
N THR A 349 8.83 -36.20 -24.98
CA THR A 349 9.49 -36.46 -26.26
C THR A 349 8.70 -37.53 -27.03
N SER A 350 8.99 -37.67 -28.33
CA SER A 350 8.42 -38.76 -29.14
C SER A 350 8.80 -40.17 -28.64
N GLN A 351 9.87 -40.29 -27.85
CA GLN A 351 10.30 -41.53 -27.20
C GLN A 351 9.65 -41.75 -25.82
N GLY A 352 8.73 -40.87 -25.39
CA GLY A 352 8.01 -41.00 -24.12
C GLY A 352 8.75 -40.47 -22.89
N LYS A 353 10.02 -40.04 -23.01
CA LYS A 353 10.77 -39.37 -21.93
C LYS A 353 10.26 -37.95 -21.69
N THR A 354 10.37 -37.44 -20.47
CA THR A 354 9.99 -36.06 -20.14
C THR A 354 10.82 -35.01 -20.88
N ARG A 355 10.21 -33.88 -21.25
CA ARG A 355 10.91 -32.64 -21.65
C ARG A 355 11.03 -31.64 -20.52
N ILE A 356 10.47 -31.93 -19.35
CA ILE A 356 10.68 -31.13 -18.14
C ILE A 356 12.09 -31.44 -17.64
N SER A 357 12.99 -30.48 -17.81
CA SER A 357 14.39 -30.61 -17.43
C SER A 357 14.56 -30.58 -15.91
N CYS A 358 13.82 -29.69 -15.23
CA CYS A 358 13.81 -29.60 -13.79
C CYS A 358 12.53 -28.92 -13.27
N ILE A 359 12.05 -29.39 -12.12
CA ILE A 359 11.07 -28.70 -11.28
C ILE A 359 11.76 -28.35 -9.96
N TRP A 360 11.74 -27.08 -9.59
CA TRP A 360 12.08 -26.62 -8.26
C TRP A 360 10.79 -26.36 -7.48
N GLU A 361 10.60 -27.07 -6.37
CA GLU A 361 9.44 -26.91 -5.48
C GLU A 361 9.86 -26.20 -4.19
N GLN A 362 9.25 -25.04 -3.94
CA GLN A 362 9.60 -24.17 -2.83
C GLN A 362 9.19 -24.79 -1.49
N GLU A 363 10.15 -24.95 -0.59
CA GLU A 363 9.88 -25.33 0.80
C GLU A 363 9.75 -24.09 1.67
N GLN A 364 10.69 -23.16 1.55
CA GLN A 364 10.71 -21.92 2.30
C GLN A 364 11.65 -20.94 1.63
N ALA A 365 11.14 -19.78 1.22
CA ALA A 365 12.00 -18.75 0.64
C ALA A 365 12.81 -19.30 -0.56
N ASP A 366 14.13 -19.18 -0.56
CA ASP A 366 15.05 -19.68 -1.58
C ASP A 366 15.40 -21.17 -1.45
N LYS A 367 14.93 -21.84 -0.39
CA LYS A 367 15.11 -23.28 -0.18
C LYS A 367 13.96 -24.07 -0.81
N GLY A 368 14.32 -25.18 -1.45
CA GLY A 368 13.35 -26.08 -2.07
C GLY A 368 13.98 -27.37 -2.57
N ILE A 369 13.10 -28.27 -3.05
CA ILE A 369 13.44 -29.60 -3.57
C ILE A 369 13.55 -29.52 -5.09
N TYR A 370 14.52 -30.23 -5.67
CA TYR A 370 14.69 -30.33 -7.12
C TYR A 370 14.28 -31.70 -7.63
N TYR A 371 13.33 -31.73 -8.56
CA TYR A 371 12.98 -32.92 -9.34
C TYR A 371 13.62 -32.80 -10.72
N THR A 372 14.66 -33.60 -10.96
CA THR A 372 15.39 -33.58 -12.24
C THR A 372 14.69 -34.42 -13.30
N ALA A 373 15.03 -34.22 -14.58
CA ALA A 373 14.55 -35.09 -15.66
C ALA A 373 14.82 -36.58 -15.40
N ALA A 374 15.95 -36.93 -14.76
CA ALA A 374 16.24 -38.32 -14.39
C ALA A 374 15.24 -38.83 -13.35
N THR A 375 15.02 -38.07 -12.28
CA THR A 375 14.04 -38.38 -11.23
C THR A 375 12.63 -38.54 -11.80
N ILE A 376 12.21 -37.64 -12.69
CA ILE A 376 10.89 -37.67 -13.32
C ILE A 376 10.77 -38.90 -14.24
N ASN A 377 11.77 -39.19 -15.07
CA ASN A 377 11.72 -40.37 -15.95
C ASN A 377 11.67 -41.68 -15.15
N THR A 378 12.42 -41.79 -14.05
CA THR A 378 12.32 -42.95 -13.15
C THR A 378 10.92 -43.09 -12.55
N ALA A 379 10.27 -41.97 -12.19
CA ALA A 379 8.89 -42.00 -11.70
C ALA A 379 7.88 -42.43 -12.80
N LEU A 380 8.08 -41.96 -14.04
CA LEU A 380 7.26 -42.33 -15.20
C LEU A 380 7.38 -43.82 -15.55
N GLU A 381 8.56 -44.41 -15.40
CA GLU A 381 8.80 -45.85 -15.62
C GLU A 381 8.19 -46.73 -14.53
N ALA A 382 8.14 -46.24 -13.29
CA ALA A 382 7.62 -46.98 -12.14
C ALA A 382 6.08 -46.96 -12.03
N GLU A 383 5.37 -46.33 -12.96
CA GLU A 383 3.91 -46.08 -12.94
C GLU A 383 3.40 -45.51 -11.60
N LYS A 384 4.27 -44.83 -10.86
CA LYS A 384 3.92 -44.26 -9.56
C LYS A 384 3.33 -42.86 -9.77
N ILE A 385 2.02 -42.73 -9.53
CA ILE A 385 1.33 -41.44 -9.55
C ILE A 385 1.92 -40.57 -8.41
N LEU A 386 2.63 -39.51 -8.79
CA LEU A 386 3.26 -38.57 -7.87
C LEU A 386 2.91 -37.11 -8.20
N SER A 387 2.31 -36.83 -9.37
CA SER A 387 1.98 -35.47 -9.80
C SER A 387 0.63 -34.99 -9.25
N ASP A 388 0.51 -33.67 -9.11
CA ASP A 388 -0.76 -32.97 -8.93
C ASP A 388 -1.62 -33.23 -10.19
N SER A 389 -2.70 -33.99 -10.05
CA SER A 389 -3.63 -34.21 -11.16
C SER A 389 -4.34 -32.88 -11.48
N ARG A 390 -4.03 -32.31 -12.64
CA ARG A 390 -4.68 -31.13 -13.28
C ARG A 390 -4.24 -29.76 -12.74
N SER A 391 -3.17 -29.22 -13.32
CA SER A 391 -2.76 -27.82 -13.10
C SER A 391 -2.91 -26.95 -14.34
N GLU A 392 -3.24 -25.66 -14.15
CA GLU A 392 -3.28 -24.67 -15.23
C GLU A 392 -1.91 -24.52 -15.91
N ALA A 393 -0.83 -24.64 -15.13
CA ALA A 393 0.54 -24.62 -15.61
C ALA A 393 0.82 -25.69 -16.69
N THR A 394 0.22 -26.88 -16.58
CA THR A 394 0.35 -27.94 -17.59
C THR A 394 -0.21 -27.49 -18.93
N PHE A 395 -1.38 -26.87 -18.94
CA PHE A 395 -2.01 -26.33 -20.14
C PHE A 395 -1.20 -25.20 -20.75
N LEU A 396 -0.67 -24.30 -19.91
CA LEU A 396 0.13 -23.16 -20.35
C LEU A 396 1.45 -23.62 -20.99
N LEU A 397 2.11 -24.63 -20.44
CA LEU A 397 3.29 -25.24 -21.09
C LEU A 397 2.91 -25.98 -22.38
N GLY A 398 1.79 -26.72 -22.36
CA GLY A 398 1.26 -27.41 -23.53
C GLY A 398 0.90 -26.47 -24.68
N ARG A 399 0.38 -25.27 -24.37
CA ARG A 399 0.07 -24.24 -25.35
C ARG A 399 1.31 -23.58 -25.97
N ALA A 400 2.37 -23.41 -25.18
CA ALA A 400 3.63 -22.82 -25.65
C ALA A 400 4.48 -23.80 -26.46
N GLY A 401 4.62 -25.04 -25.97
CA GLY A 401 5.56 -26.03 -26.53
C GLY A 401 5.09 -27.48 -26.49
N GLY A 402 3.80 -27.75 -26.30
CA GLY A 402 3.24 -29.10 -26.28
C GLY A 402 3.16 -29.77 -27.66
N LYS A 403 3.20 -31.10 -27.69
CA LYS A 403 3.00 -31.90 -28.92
C LYS A 403 2.32 -33.23 -28.61
N GLN A 404 1.20 -33.53 -29.25
CA GLN A 404 0.49 -34.81 -29.13
C GLN A 404 -0.40 -35.06 -30.35
N GLY A 405 -0.26 -36.22 -30.98
CA GLY A 405 -1.02 -36.55 -32.20
C GLY A 405 -0.79 -35.49 -33.28
N TYR A 406 -1.89 -34.88 -33.75
CA TYR A 406 -1.86 -33.79 -34.74
C TYR A 406 -1.67 -32.40 -34.12
N TYR A 407 -1.77 -32.26 -32.80
CA TYR A 407 -1.57 -30.97 -32.13
C TYR A 407 -0.07 -30.71 -31.95
N GLU A 408 0.37 -29.52 -32.38
CA GLU A 408 1.74 -29.07 -32.24
C GLU A 408 1.79 -27.56 -31.98
N ALA A 409 2.32 -27.19 -30.81
CA ALA A 409 2.56 -25.80 -30.41
C ALA A 409 3.86 -25.24 -31.05
N PRO A 410 4.07 -23.91 -31.05
CA PRO A 410 5.20 -23.29 -31.75
C PRO A 410 6.57 -23.83 -31.34
N ALA A 411 6.79 -24.06 -30.04
CA ALA A 411 8.06 -24.51 -29.49
C ALA A 411 8.04 -25.99 -29.09
N SER A 412 7.57 -26.86 -29.97
CA SER A 412 7.35 -28.28 -29.71
C SER A 412 8.61 -29.10 -29.37
N LYS A 413 9.81 -28.54 -29.54
CA LYS A 413 11.09 -29.14 -29.16
C LYS A 413 11.84 -28.37 -28.07
N ALA A 414 11.21 -27.37 -27.46
CA ALA A 414 11.75 -26.74 -26.25
C ALA A 414 11.68 -27.70 -25.05
N GLU A 415 12.57 -27.46 -24.09
CA GLU A 415 12.57 -28.10 -22.78
C GLU A 415 11.93 -27.17 -21.74
N PHE A 416 11.38 -27.74 -20.68
CA PHE A 416 10.64 -26.98 -19.67
C PHE A 416 11.39 -26.89 -18.34
N LEU A 417 11.29 -25.73 -17.70
CA LEU A 417 11.68 -25.51 -16.31
C LEU A 417 10.45 -25.04 -15.53
N VAL A 418 10.27 -25.54 -14.31
CA VAL A 418 9.12 -25.19 -13.47
C VAL A 418 9.60 -24.76 -12.10
N ALA A 419 9.11 -23.62 -11.61
CA ALA A 419 9.21 -23.22 -10.22
C ALA A 419 7.81 -23.29 -9.59
N LYS A 420 7.58 -24.30 -8.75
CA LYS A 420 6.36 -24.42 -7.94
C LYS A 420 6.58 -23.65 -6.64
N ILE A 421 5.94 -22.49 -6.52
CA ILE A 421 6.04 -21.60 -5.36
C ILE A 421 4.87 -21.80 -4.39
N LYS A 422 5.00 -21.30 -3.17
CA LYS A 422 3.92 -21.36 -2.19
C LYS A 422 2.92 -20.21 -2.38
N PRO A 423 1.62 -20.46 -2.14
CA PRO A 423 0.67 -19.37 -2.03
C PRO A 423 0.96 -18.51 -0.80
N ALA A 424 0.54 -17.24 -0.85
CA ALA A 424 0.58 -16.34 0.29
C ALA A 424 -0.28 -16.90 1.42
N THR A 425 0.11 -16.66 2.67
CA THR A 425 -0.65 -17.19 3.81
C THR A 425 -2.04 -16.56 3.91
N ARG A 426 -2.97 -17.31 4.50
CA ARG A 426 -4.36 -16.86 4.65
C ARG A 426 -4.47 -15.49 5.34
N ASN A 427 -3.71 -15.27 6.41
CA ASN A 427 -3.73 -14.01 7.18
C ASN A 427 -3.34 -12.82 6.31
N VAL A 428 -2.27 -12.97 5.53
CA VAL A 428 -1.81 -11.94 4.60
C VAL A 428 -2.88 -11.67 3.54
N GLN A 429 -3.45 -12.69 2.92
CA GLN A 429 -4.48 -12.52 1.91
C GLN A 429 -5.73 -11.82 2.47
N GLN A 430 -6.15 -12.14 3.70
CA GLN A 430 -7.31 -11.49 4.33
C GLN A 430 -7.11 -10.01 4.62
N LEU A 431 -5.88 -9.61 4.94
CA LEU A 431 -5.52 -8.22 5.25
C LEU A 431 -5.28 -7.38 3.98
N TYR A 432 -4.67 -7.97 2.95
CA TYR A 432 -4.15 -7.24 1.78
C TYR A 432 -4.88 -7.55 0.46
N GLY A 433 -5.68 -8.62 0.41
CA GLY A 433 -6.40 -9.06 -0.79
C GLY A 433 -7.92 -8.99 -0.65
N GLY A 434 -8.46 -9.57 0.43
CA GLY A 434 -9.91 -9.76 0.61
C GLY A 434 -10.20 -11.21 0.98
N GLU A 435 -10.80 -11.97 0.06
CA GLU A 435 -11.00 -13.40 0.25
C GLU A 435 -9.75 -14.21 -0.11
N PRO A 436 -9.30 -15.13 0.76
CA PRO A 436 -8.20 -16.02 0.44
C PRO A 436 -8.49 -16.88 -0.78
N HIS A 437 -7.51 -16.93 -1.69
CA HIS A 437 -7.57 -17.71 -2.90
C HIS A 437 -6.27 -18.52 -3.07
N PRO A 438 -6.33 -19.80 -3.49
CA PRO A 438 -5.14 -20.66 -3.61
C PRO A 438 -4.15 -20.19 -4.68
N LEU A 439 -4.62 -19.42 -5.67
CA LEU A 439 -3.79 -18.88 -6.77
C LEU A 439 -3.01 -17.60 -6.42
N VAL A 440 -3.07 -17.14 -5.17
CA VAL A 440 -2.46 -15.87 -4.75
C VAL A 440 -1.09 -16.13 -4.12
N ALA A 441 -0.08 -15.40 -4.58
CA ALA A 441 1.30 -15.48 -4.12
C ALA A 441 1.86 -14.10 -3.77
N LEU A 442 3.00 -14.09 -3.08
CA LEU A 442 3.79 -12.89 -2.84
C LEU A 442 4.76 -12.66 -4.00
N VAL A 443 4.96 -11.40 -4.39
CA VAL A 443 5.94 -11.04 -5.44
C VAL A 443 7.35 -11.53 -5.13
N PRO A 444 7.87 -11.43 -3.89
CA PRO A 444 9.14 -12.07 -3.50
C PRO A 444 9.25 -13.55 -3.89
N ASP A 445 8.22 -14.35 -3.64
CA ASP A 445 8.23 -15.79 -3.97
C ASP A 445 8.26 -16.01 -5.49
N VAL A 446 7.53 -15.20 -6.25
CA VAL A 446 7.58 -15.22 -7.73
C VAL A 446 8.98 -14.90 -8.24
N LEU A 447 9.63 -13.86 -7.68
CA LEU A 447 10.99 -13.47 -8.05
C LEU A 447 12.00 -14.57 -7.69
N ILE A 448 11.92 -15.17 -6.51
CA ILE A 448 12.78 -16.29 -6.12
C ILE A 448 12.64 -17.44 -7.13
N GLY A 449 11.40 -17.81 -7.48
CA GLY A 449 11.14 -18.81 -8.51
C GLY A 449 11.76 -18.45 -9.86
N ALA A 450 11.59 -17.21 -10.32
CA ALA A 450 12.20 -16.72 -11.55
C ALA A 450 13.73 -16.87 -11.54
N TYR A 451 14.38 -16.45 -10.45
CA TYR A 451 15.84 -16.56 -10.29
C TYR A 451 16.32 -18.01 -10.30
N LYS A 452 15.58 -18.94 -9.68
CA LYS A 452 15.94 -20.36 -9.71
C LYS A 452 15.93 -20.93 -11.13
N LEU A 453 14.94 -20.56 -11.94
CA LEU A 453 14.89 -20.98 -13.34
C LEU A 453 16.01 -20.33 -14.17
N MET A 454 16.33 -19.07 -13.90
CA MET A 454 17.46 -18.38 -14.55
C MET A 454 18.81 -19.02 -14.20
N GLU A 455 19.04 -19.40 -12.93
CA GLU A 455 20.25 -20.11 -12.50
C GLU A 455 20.40 -21.42 -13.27
N LEU A 456 19.33 -22.21 -13.37
CA LEU A 456 19.30 -23.46 -14.13
C LEU A 456 19.57 -23.24 -15.63
N ALA A 457 18.96 -22.22 -16.24
CA ALA A 457 19.19 -21.90 -17.64
C ALA A 457 20.64 -21.48 -17.92
N LYS A 458 21.21 -20.66 -17.03
CA LYS A 458 22.61 -20.20 -17.10
C LYS A 458 23.59 -21.35 -16.94
N LEU A 459 23.37 -22.24 -15.98
CA LEU A 459 24.21 -23.44 -15.76
C LEU A 459 24.28 -24.33 -17.01
N ASN A 460 23.16 -24.43 -17.74
CA ASN A 460 23.06 -25.23 -18.95
C ASN A 460 23.38 -24.46 -20.24
N GLN A 461 23.73 -23.17 -20.15
CA GLN A 461 24.05 -22.28 -21.28
C GLN A 461 22.95 -22.21 -22.35
N LYS A 462 21.68 -22.22 -21.92
CA LYS A 462 20.51 -22.11 -22.81
C LYS A 462 19.75 -20.81 -22.52
N PRO A 463 19.16 -20.16 -23.54
CA PRO A 463 18.28 -19.02 -23.33
C PRO A 463 16.99 -19.48 -22.66
N LEU A 464 16.36 -18.57 -21.91
CA LEU A 464 15.15 -18.78 -21.14
C LEU A 464 14.05 -17.83 -21.60
N VAL A 465 12.92 -18.40 -22.01
CA VAL A 465 11.65 -17.67 -22.10
C VAL A 465 10.89 -17.91 -20.80
N LEU A 466 10.90 -16.92 -19.93
CA LEU A 466 10.28 -16.98 -18.61
C LEU A 466 8.85 -16.46 -18.69
N TYR A 467 7.90 -17.35 -18.46
CA TYR A 467 6.48 -17.04 -18.39
C TYR A 467 6.03 -16.88 -16.94
N LEU A 468 5.50 -15.70 -16.61
CA LEU A 468 4.96 -15.38 -15.30
C LEU A 468 3.44 -15.15 -15.46
N PRO A 469 2.59 -16.15 -15.17
CA PRO A 469 1.14 -16.09 -15.39
C PRO A 469 0.41 -15.25 -14.32
N TYR A 470 1.04 -14.19 -13.82
CA TYR A 470 0.60 -13.41 -12.66
C TYR A 470 0.10 -12.02 -13.03
N HIS A 471 -0.81 -11.50 -12.22
CA HIS A 471 -1.24 -10.10 -12.21
C HIS A 471 -1.27 -9.55 -10.77
N TYR A 472 -0.94 -8.28 -10.58
CA TYR A 472 -0.96 -7.61 -9.27
C TYR A 472 -2.37 -7.32 -8.75
N LEU A 473 -2.68 -7.77 -7.53
CA LEU A 473 -4.05 -7.69 -7.00
C LEU A 473 -4.52 -6.27 -6.65
N LEU A 474 -3.61 -5.34 -6.33
CA LEU A 474 -3.99 -3.98 -5.94
C LEU A 474 -2.82 -3.03 -6.15
N GLU A 475 -2.99 -2.09 -7.07
CA GLU A 475 -1.97 -1.10 -7.38
C GLU A 475 -2.55 0.30 -7.60
N GLY A 476 -1.71 1.31 -7.40
CA GLY A 476 -2.04 2.71 -7.66
C GLY A 476 -1.98 3.05 -9.14
N ILE A 477 -2.32 4.29 -9.50
CA ILE A 477 -2.36 4.77 -10.89
C ILE A 477 -1.03 4.56 -11.58
N GLU A 478 0.06 4.85 -10.85
CA GLU A 478 1.39 4.75 -11.41
C GLU A 478 1.98 3.34 -11.36
N GLY A 479 1.35 2.42 -10.60
CA GLY A 479 1.80 1.03 -10.44
C GLY A 479 3.21 0.85 -9.89
N VAL A 480 3.93 1.92 -9.54
CA VAL A 480 5.35 1.80 -9.20
C VAL A 480 5.51 1.12 -7.84
N ASN A 481 6.14 -0.04 -7.83
CA ASN A 481 6.63 -0.68 -6.61
C ASN A 481 8.13 -1.00 -6.70
N LYS A 482 8.76 -1.32 -5.57
CA LYS A 482 10.20 -1.63 -5.50
C LYS A 482 10.61 -2.83 -6.37
N TYR A 483 9.73 -3.81 -6.48
CA TYR A 483 10.00 -5.08 -7.17
C TYR A 483 9.96 -4.91 -8.68
N ASP A 484 9.24 -3.92 -9.19
CA ASP A 484 9.19 -3.63 -10.62
C ASP A 484 10.55 -3.22 -11.20
N ARG A 485 11.38 -2.56 -10.39
CA ARG A 485 12.76 -2.27 -10.78
C ARG A 485 13.55 -3.56 -11.02
N ILE A 486 13.28 -4.61 -10.26
CA ILE A 486 13.92 -5.93 -10.43
C ILE A 486 13.53 -6.50 -11.79
N PHE A 487 12.25 -6.46 -12.17
CA PHE A 487 11.81 -6.89 -13.50
C PHE A 487 12.46 -6.09 -14.63
N ASN A 488 12.57 -4.76 -14.48
CA ASN A 488 13.27 -3.93 -15.47
C ASN A 488 14.75 -4.29 -15.60
N GLU A 489 15.47 -4.51 -14.50
CA GLU A 489 16.88 -4.93 -14.55
C GLU A 489 17.02 -6.31 -15.20
N LEU A 490 16.13 -7.25 -14.87
CA LEU A 490 16.08 -8.57 -15.49
C LEU A 490 15.79 -8.52 -16.99
N SER A 491 14.95 -7.60 -17.46
CA SER A 491 14.60 -7.49 -18.89
C SER A 491 15.80 -7.22 -19.81
N HIS A 492 16.92 -6.72 -19.26
CA HIS A 492 18.14 -6.44 -20.01
C HIS A 492 19.10 -7.64 -20.09
N GLN A 493 18.85 -8.70 -19.33
CA GLN A 493 19.73 -9.86 -19.27
C GLN A 493 19.75 -10.61 -20.62
N PRO A 494 20.94 -10.79 -21.24
CA PRO A 494 21.06 -11.54 -22.48
C PRO A 494 20.53 -12.97 -22.34
N GLY A 495 19.76 -13.43 -23.33
CA GLY A 495 19.19 -14.77 -23.31
C GLY A 495 18.00 -14.95 -22.36
N LEU A 496 17.42 -13.86 -21.84
CA LEU A 496 16.19 -13.89 -21.06
C LEU A 496 15.09 -13.06 -21.74
N THR A 497 13.93 -13.67 -21.96
CA THR A 497 12.69 -12.96 -22.30
C THR A 497 11.62 -13.22 -21.24
N ILE A 498 11.10 -12.17 -20.61
CA ILE A 498 10.04 -12.26 -19.61
C ILE A 498 8.69 -11.89 -20.24
N ILE A 499 7.71 -12.77 -20.11
CA ILE A 499 6.37 -12.61 -20.69
C ILE A 499 5.32 -12.71 -19.59
N MET A 500 4.39 -11.77 -19.59
CA MET A 500 3.30 -11.68 -18.62
C MET A 500 1.97 -11.43 -19.32
N PRO A 501 0.88 -12.06 -18.87
CA PRO A 501 -0.45 -11.67 -19.32
C PRO A 501 -0.83 -10.30 -18.74
N VAL A 502 -1.67 -9.55 -19.46
CA VAL A 502 -2.10 -8.21 -19.00
C VAL A 502 -3.24 -8.21 -18.00
N GLY A 503 -3.76 -9.35 -17.55
CA GLY A 503 -4.88 -9.39 -16.60
C GLY A 503 -6.25 -9.37 -17.25
N GLU A 504 -7.28 -9.63 -16.45
CA GLU A 504 -8.67 -9.81 -16.91
C GLU A 504 -9.69 -8.89 -16.22
N GLU A 505 -9.25 -7.70 -15.78
CA GLU A 505 -10.04 -6.78 -14.97
C GLU A 505 -10.87 -5.76 -15.76
N ALA A 506 -10.74 -5.70 -17.08
CA ALA A 506 -11.29 -4.61 -17.88
C ALA A 506 -12.83 -4.51 -17.83
N ASP A 507 -13.53 -5.61 -17.54
CA ASP A 507 -14.99 -5.66 -17.42
C ASP A 507 -15.48 -6.00 -15.99
N LYS A 508 -14.58 -6.07 -15.01
CA LYS A 508 -14.89 -6.46 -13.62
C LYS A 508 -15.35 -5.29 -12.74
N LYS A 509 -15.20 -4.06 -13.22
CA LYS A 509 -15.63 -2.83 -12.52
C LYS A 509 -14.90 -2.60 -11.19
N HIS A 510 -13.65 -3.03 -11.08
CA HIS A 510 -12.80 -2.81 -9.90
C HIS A 510 -11.93 -1.56 -9.98
N ARG A 511 -11.87 -0.89 -11.14
CA ARG A 511 -11.11 0.35 -11.34
C ARG A 511 -12.06 1.49 -11.67
N GLY A 512 -11.91 2.62 -11.00
CA GLY A 512 -12.64 3.85 -11.23
C GLY A 512 -11.69 5.04 -11.30
N LEU A 513 -12.04 6.03 -12.13
CA LEU A 513 -11.30 7.26 -12.28
C LEU A 513 -12.26 8.42 -12.02
N ILE A 514 -11.87 9.30 -11.11
CA ILE A 514 -12.66 10.45 -10.67
C ILE A 514 -11.93 11.70 -11.15
N GLU A 515 -12.56 12.39 -12.11
CA GLU A 515 -12.08 13.60 -12.79
C GLU A 515 -13.20 14.65 -12.84
N GLU A 516 -12.88 15.87 -13.26
CA GLU A 516 -13.88 16.92 -13.44
C GLU A 516 -14.96 16.49 -14.47
N GLY A 517 -16.24 16.65 -14.12
CA GLY A 517 -17.37 16.17 -14.92
C GLY A 517 -17.74 14.69 -14.74
N SER A 518 -16.94 13.90 -14.00
CA SER A 518 -17.32 12.53 -13.62
C SER A 518 -18.39 12.53 -12.52
N SER A 519 -19.17 11.44 -12.43
CA SER A 519 -20.10 11.26 -11.30
C SER A 519 -19.31 11.22 -10.00
N LYS A 520 -19.52 12.22 -9.13
CA LYS A 520 -18.92 12.27 -7.78
C LYS A 520 -19.49 11.20 -6.85
N GLU A 521 -20.53 10.48 -7.27
CA GLU A 521 -21.11 9.38 -6.50
C GLU A 521 -20.45 8.05 -6.87
N VAL A 522 -19.39 7.69 -6.14
CA VAL A 522 -18.77 6.37 -6.21
C VAL A 522 -19.40 5.45 -5.17
N ARG A 523 -20.06 4.39 -5.61
CA ARG A 523 -20.61 3.35 -4.73
C ARG A 523 -19.79 2.08 -4.85
N ILE A 524 -19.43 1.50 -3.71
CA ILE A 524 -18.83 0.18 -3.59
C ILE A 524 -19.94 -0.78 -3.20
N GLN A 525 -20.23 -1.75 -4.06
CA GLN A 525 -21.34 -2.70 -3.89
C GLN A 525 -20.81 -4.11 -3.74
N THR A 526 -21.40 -4.89 -2.83
CA THR A 526 -21.20 -6.34 -2.77
C THR A 526 -22.48 -7.07 -3.16
N LYS A 527 -22.32 -8.17 -3.91
CA LYS A 527 -23.44 -9.04 -4.30
C LYS A 527 -23.69 -10.19 -3.32
N LYS A 528 -22.73 -10.47 -2.43
CA LYS A 528 -22.76 -11.61 -1.50
C LYS A 528 -22.43 -11.17 -0.08
N GLU A 529 -23.10 -11.77 0.89
CA GLU A 529 -22.78 -11.60 2.31
C GLU A 529 -21.39 -12.13 2.64
N LYS A 530 -20.75 -11.56 3.67
CA LYS A 530 -19.44 -11.97 4.21
C LYS A 530 -18.24 -11.83 3.28
N GLN A 531 -18.38 -11.17 2.13
CA GLN A 531 -17.27 -10.81 1.26
C GLN A 531 -16.50 -9.62 1.87
N ASN A 532 -15.24 -9.83 2.23
CA ASN A 532 -14.35 -8.72 2.58
C ASN A 532 -13.99 -7.92 1.32
N ILE A 533 -13.88 -6.61 1.46
CA ILE A 533 -13.40 -5.74 0.39
C ILE A 533 -12.10 -5.12 0.84
N VAL A 534 -11.05 -5.27 0.05
CA VAL A 534 -9.84 -4.43 0.18
C VAL A 534 -9.77 -3.52 -1.05
N GLY A 535 -9.42 -2.26 -0.82
CA GLY A 535 -9.30 -1.27 -1.88
C GLY A 535 -8.34 -0.15 -1.53
N MET A 536 -8.10 0.70 -2.52
CA MET A 536 -7.18 1.82 -2.43
C MET A 536 -7.69 3.03 -3.21
N ILE A 537 -7.45 4.21 -2.65
CA ILE A 537 -7.68 5.49 -3.30
C ILE A 537 -6.30 6.12 -3.49
N CYS A 538 -5.99 6.56 -4.70
CA CYS A 538 -4.72 7.20 -5.03
C CYS A 538 -4.96 8.53 -5.72
N SER A 539 -4.17 9.54 -5.36
CA SER A 539 -4.13 10.82 -6.07
C SER A 539 -3.20 10.74 -7.28
N GLU A 540 -3.60 11.29 -8.43
CA GLU A 540 -2.73 11.31 -9.62
C GLU A 540 -1.50 12.22 -9.39
N LYS A 541 -1.71 13.35 -8.70
CA LYS A 541 -0.65 14.25 -8.22
C LYS A 541 -0.50 14.15 -6.70
N ALA A 542 0.55 14.75 -6.16
CA ALA A 542 0.81 14.90 -4.72
C ALA A 542 -0.20 15.86 -4.05
N GLU A 543 -1.49 15.63 -4.24
CA GLU A 543 -2.61 16.47 -3.80
C GLU A 543 -3.36 15.77 -2.66
N VAL A 544 -3.50 16.47 -1.53
CA VAL A 544 -4.27 15.98 -0.39
C VAL A 544 -5.75 16.02 -0.76
N PHE A 545 -6.46 14.93 -0.44
CA PHE A 545 -7.89 14.80 -0.69
C PHE A 545 -8.60 14.32 0.58
N GLN A 546 -9.87 14.70 0.66
CA GLN A 546 -10.81 14.25 1.68
C GLN A 546 -11.50 12.99 1.20
N ALA A 547 -11.64 12.02 2.10
CA ALA A 547 -12.20 10.73 1.78
C ALA A 547 -13.02 10.18 2.95
N SER A 548 -14.24 9.74 2.64
CA SER A 548 -15.13 9.18 3.64
C SER A 548 -16.08 8.16 3.07
N LEU A 549 -16.37 7.13 3.87
CA LEU A 549 -17.30 6.05 3.54
C LEU A 549 -18.57 6.20 4.36
N GLN A 550 -19.71 5.98 3.73
CA GLN A 550 -21.01 5.91 4.38
C GLN A 550 -21.73 4.65 3.93
N LEU A 551 -22.28 3.90 4.89
CA LEU A 551 -23.17 2.79 4.58
C LEU A 551 -24.52 3.34 4.09
N LEU A 552 -24.93 3.02 2.86
CA LEU A 552 -26.23 3.45 2.35
C LEU A 552 -27.37 2.81 3.16
N GLY A 553 -28.38 3.61 3.49
CA GLY A 553 -29.47 3.22 4.41
C GLY A 553 -29.18 3.53 5.88
N ASN A 554 -27.97 3.97 6.23
CA ASN A 554 -27.62 4.47 7.57
C ASN A 554 -27.21 5.96 7.47
N GLU A 555 -28.17 6.86 7.68
CA GLU A 555 -27.97 8.30 7.45
C GLU A 555 -27.09 9.00 8.51
N THR A 556 -26.82 8.36 9.65
CA THR A 556 -26.21 9.02 10.81
C THR A 556 -24.71 8.82 10.98
N GLN A 557 -24.06 7.89 10.25
CA GLN A 557 -22.63 7.57 10.43
C GLN A 557 -21.83 7.65 9.13
N ARG A 558 -21.07 8.74 8.98
CA ARG A 558 -20.04 8.91 7.94
C ARG A 558 -18.65 8.68 8.55
N ILE A 559 -17.89 7.78 7.95
CA ILE A 559 -16.56 7.37 8.42
C ILE A 559 -15.52 8.14 7.63
N CYS A 560 -14.78 9.03 8.28
CA CYS A 560 -13.60 9.65 7.67
C CYS A 560 -12.48 8.62 7.61
N ILE A 561 -11.97 8.33 6.42
CA ILE A 561 -10.90 7.35 6.19
C ILE A 561 -9.54 8.00 5.92
N GLU A 562 -9.44 9.32 6.04
CA GLU A 562 -8.17 10.07 5.95
C GLU A 562 -7.25 9.81 7.14
N GLU A 563 -7.83 9.42 8.28
CA GLU A 563 -7.09 9.04 9.49
C GLU A 563 -6.98 7.51 9.58
N GLN A 564 -5.84 7.03 10.07
CA GLN A 564 -5.66 5.62 10.35
C GLN A 564 -6.62 5.19 11.46
N GLY A 565 -7.37 4.10 11.26
CA GLY A 565 -8.31 3.66 12.28
C GLY A 565 -9.13 2.43 11.92
N ILE A 566 -9.74 1.86 12.96
CA ILE A 566 -10.73 0.80 12.89
C ILE A 566 -12.07 1.35 13.34
N TYR A 567 -13.08 1.25 12.48
CA TYR A 567 -14.41 1.81 12.66
C TYR A 567 -15.44 0.68 12.66
N GLN A 568 -16.09 0.48 13.81
CA GLN A 568 -17.17 -0.49 13.95
C GLN A 568 -18.48 0.08 13.39
N THR A 569 -19.24 -0.78 12.69
CA THR A 569 -20.47 -0.41 11.99
C THR A 569 -21.51 -1.52 12.15
N THR A 570 -22.77 -1.23 11.81
CA THR A 570 -23.85 -2.24 11.86
C THR A 570 -23.69 -3.34 10.80
N ALA A 571 -22.99 -3.07 9.69
CA ALA A 571 -22.75 -4.03 8.61
C ALA A 571 -21.41 -4.77 8.74
N GLY A 572 -20.62 -4.49 9.79
CA GLY A 572 -19.28 -5.04 10.00
C GLY A 572 -18.28 -3.97 10.42
N LYS A 573 -17.08 -3.97 9.86
CA LYS A 573 -15.96 -3.11 10.30
C LYS A 573 -15.24 -2.50 9.10
N VAL A 574 -14.94 -1.21 9.18
CA VAL A 574 -14.10 -0.49 8.22
C VAL A 574 -12.74 -0.22 8.84
N GLU A 575 -11.67 -0.49 8.10
CA GLU A 575 -10.30 -0.25 8.50
C GLU A 575 -9.64 0.64 7.47
N SER A 576 -8.93 1.67 7.90
CA SER A 576 -8.22 2.59 7.02
C SER A 576 -6.77 2.75 7.44
N SER A 577 -5.87 2.82 6.46
CA SER A 577 -4.48 3.22 6.68
C SER A 577 -4.36 4.72 6.98
N GLY A 578 -5.39 5.51 6.66
CA GLY A 578 -5.28 6.95 6.55
C GLY A 578 -4.47 7.37 5.32
N LEU A 579 -4.33 8.68 5.13
CA LEU A 579 -3.51 9.29 4.09
C LEU A 579 -2.03 8.94 4.32
N LYS A 580 -1.42 8.26 3.35
CA LYS A 580 0.01 7.91 3.36
C LYS A 580 0.67 8.34 2.07
N TRP A 581 1.92 8.77 2.16
CA TRP A 581 2.78 8.89 0.99
C TRP A 581 3.20 7.50 0.54
N ASP A 582 2.99 7.23 -0.74
CA ASP A 582 3.62 6.11 -1.41
C ASP A 582 5.03 6.54 -1.84
N TYR A 583 6.06 5.95 -1.21
CA TYR A 583 7.45 6.35 -1.42
C TYR A 583 8.02 5.95 -2.79
N HIS A 584 7.33 5.10 -3.55
CA HIS A 584 7.77 4.67 -4.87
C HIS A 584 7.20 5.54 -5.98
N SER A 585 5.92 5.88 -5.88
CA SER A 585 5.19 6.67 -6.87
C SER A 585 5.12 8.16 -6.55
N GLY A 586 5.36 8.55 -5.29
CA GLY A 586 5.16 9.93 -4.81
C GLY A 586 3.68 10.32 -4.68
N GLN A 587 2.75 9.36 -4.80
CA GLN A 587 1.31 9.59 -4.70
C GLN A 587 0.85 9.57 -3.24
N ILE A 588 -0.28 10.23 -2.97
CA ILE A 588 -0.97 10.09 -1.69
C ILE A 588 -2.01 8.99 -1.83
N VAL A 589 -1.97 8.02 -0.92
CA VAL A 589 -2.80 6.82 -0.96
C VAL A 589 -3.55 6.62 0.35
N ILE A 590 -4.78 6.12 0.24
CA ILE A 590 -5.53 5.53 1.35
C ILE A 590 -5.82 4.09 0.98
N ARG A 591 -5.33 3.14 1.77
CA ARG A 591 -5.78 1.76 1.72
C ARG A 591 -6.89 1.56 2.73
N PHE A 592 -7.96 0.90 2.31
CA PHE A 592 -9.07 0.58 3.19
C PHE A 592 -9.47 -0.89 3.05
N ARG A 593 -10.01 -1.44 4.13
CA ARG A 593 -10.62 -2.76 4.19
C ARG A 593 -12.02 -2.64 4.80
N ILE A 594 -13.00 -3.27 4.18
CA ILE A 594 -14.37 -3.38 4.69
C ILE A 594 -14.62 -4.86 4.96
N GLU A 595 -14.63 -5.21 6.24
CA GLU A 595 -15.07 -6.52 6.69
C GLU A 595 -16.59 -6.48 6.81
N GLN A 596 -17.29 -7.26 5.98
CA GLN A 596 -18.74 -7.25 5.92
C GLN A 596 -19.34 -8.47 6.60
N HIS A 597 -20.48 -8.29 7.27
CA HIS A 597 -21.30 -9.38 7.79
C HIS A 597 -22.54 -9.63 6.95
N ALA A 598 -23.05 -8.59 6.29
CA ALA A 598 -24.23 -8.64 5.41
C ALA A 598 -23.95 -7.91 4.09
N GLN A 599 -24.78 -8.18 3.07
CA GLN A 599 -24.72 -7.48 1.80
C GLN A 599 -24.94 -5.98 2.01
N SER A 600 -24.07 -5.14 1.46
CA SER A 600 -24.13 -3.70 1.69
C SER A 600 -23.65 -2.87 0.50
N THR A 601 -24.13 -1.64 0.42
CA THR A 601 -23.60 -0.62 -0.51
C THR A 601 -23.00 0.51 0.27
N TRP A 602 -21.76 0.84 -0.03
CA TRP A 602 -21.02 1.93 0.59
C TRP A 602 -20.90 3.10 -0.39
N GLN A 603 -21.33 4.27 0.02
CA GLN A 603 -21.09 5.52 -0.69
C GLN A 603 -19.72 6.06 -0.29
N LEU A 604 -18.83 6.21 -1.26
CA LEU A 604 -17.55 6.87 -1.13
C LEU A 604 -17.70 8.34 -1.55
N TYR A 605 -17.30 9.24 -0.67
CA TYR A 605 -17.29 10.68 -0.91
C TYR A 605 -15.85 11.17 -0.98
N LEU A 606 -15.54 11.88 -2.07
CA LEU A 606 -14.21 12.40 -2.38
C LEU A 606 -14.28 13.90 -2.69
N SER A 607 -13.38 14.69 -2.11
CA SER A 607 -13.26 16.13 -2.37
C SER A 607 -11.82 16.61 -2.15
N THR A 608 -11.43 17.75 -2.72
CA THR A 608 -10.19 18.48 -2.38
C THR A 608 -10.52 19.67 -1.47
N GLU A 609 -9.58 20.13 -0.64
CA GLU A 609 -9.79 21.30 0.23
C GLU A 609 -10.08 22.60 -0.54
N ASP A 610 -9.55 22.77 -1.76
CA ASP A 610 -9.58 24.03 -2.52
C ASP A 610 -10.49 24.04 -3.76
N ASN A 611 -11.39 23.06 -3.94
CA ASN A 611 -12.15 22.87 -5.20
C ASN A 611 -11.27 22.81 -6.47
N LYS A 612 -10.04 22.29 -6.38
CA LYS A 612 -9.19 22.03 -7.56
C LYS A 612 -9.76 20.87 -8.38
N GLU A 613 -9.32 20.74 -9.63
CA GLU A 613 -9.61 19.56 -10.48
C GLU A 613 -9.19 18.27 -9.74
N LEU A 614 -10.17 17.56 -9.17
CA LEU A 614 -9.95 16.31 -8.46
C LEU A 614 -9.58 15.23 -9.47
N ARG A 615 -8.36 14.67 -9.41
CA ARG A 615 -7.96 13.48 -10.18
C ARG A 615 -7.53 12.35 -9.26
N LEU A 616 -8.48 11.47 -8.97
CA LEU A 616 -8.26 10.31 -8.10
C LEU A 616 -8.58 9.02 -8.83
N SER A 617 -7.82 7.96 -8.56
CA SER A 617 -8.26 6.61 -8.87
C SER A 617 -8.80 5.92 -7.63
N VAL A 618 -9.86 5.15 -7.82
CA VAL A 618 -10.38 4.22 -6.83
C VAL A 618 -10.22 2.82 -7.39
N SER A 619 -9.52 1.96 -6.66
CA SER A 619 -9.29 0.58 -7.04
C SER A 619 -9.74 -0.36 -5.94
N LEU A 620 -10.43 -1.43 -6.29
CA LEU A 620 -10.65 -2.58 -5.42
C LEU A 620 -9.57 -3.62 -5.74
N CYS A 621 -9.26 -4.52 -4.80
CA CYS A 621 -8.48 -5.69 -5.16
C CYS A 621 -9.24 -6.48 -6.23
N GLU A 622 -8.49 -7.22 -7.04
CA GLU A 622 -9.01 -7.83 -8.26
C GLU A 622 -9.89 -9.06 -8.04
N GLN A 623 -10.50 -9.53 -9.13
CA GLN A 623 -11.55 -10.55 -9.14
C GLN A 623 -11.25 -11.83 -8.33
N PRO A 624 -10.02 -12.39 -8.29
CA PRO A 624 -9.76 -13.61 -7.53
C PRO A 624 -10.01 -13.48 -6.02
N VAL A 625 -9.88 -12.28 -5.46
CA VAL A 625 -9.99 -12.02 -4.02
C VAL A 625 -11.19 -11.13 -3.66
N ASN A 626 -11.71 -10.35 -4.62
CA ASN A 626 -12.94 -9.57 -4.47
C ASN A 626 -14.00 -9.89 -5.54
N PRO A 627 -14.39 -11.16 -5.76
CA PRO A 627 -15.18 -11.54 -6.93
C PRO A 627 -16.58 -10.89 -7.03
N GLU A 628 -17.12 -10.46 -5.90
CA GLU A 628 -18.49 -9.95 -5.78
C GLU A 628 -18.55 -8.45 -5.48
N ALA A 629 -17.40 -7.77 -5.40
CA ALA A 629 -17.33 -6.34 -5.15
C ALA A 629 -17.32 -5.56 -6.48
N THR A 630 -17.99 -4.42 -6.58
CA THR A 630 -17.94 -3.60 -7.81
C THR A 630 -18.04 -2.11 -7.50
N LEU A 631 -17.52 -1.28 -8.40
CA LEU A 631 -17.69 0.17 -8.38
C LEU A 631 -18.84 0.59 -9.31
N SER A 632 -19.68 1.53 -8.86
CA SER A 632 -20.73 2.12 -9.71
C SER A 632 -20.15 3.01 -10.81
N SER A 633 -19.11 3.78 -10.48
CA SER A 633 -18.33 4.58 -11.42
C SER A 633 -17.02 3.86 -11.68
N TRP A 634 -16.91 3.25 -12.86
CA TRP A 634 -15.78 2.38 -13.22
C TRP A 634 -15.28 2.68 -14.64
N THR A 635 -14.06 2.25 -14.94
CA THR A 635 -13.43 2.37 -16.26
C THR A 635 -12.80 1.04 -16.68
N ALA A 636 -12.82 0.76 -17.97
CA ALA A 636 -12.11 -0.38 -18.56
C ALA A 636 -10.61 -0.09 -18.79
N LEU A 637 -10.20 1.17 -18.65
CA LEU A 637 -8.81 1.63 -18.86
C LEU A 637 -7.99 1.51 -17.58
N ASN A 638 -6.68 1.48 -17.72
CA ASN A 638 -5.74 1.33 -16.60
C ASN A 638 -6.00 0.05 -15.77
N THR A 639 -6.37 -1.02 -16.48
CA THR A 639 -6.66 -2.36 -15.94
C THR A 639 -5.62 -3.38 -16.41
N ALA A 640 -4.72 -3.00 -17.31
CA ALA A 640 -3.61 -3.83 -17.74
C ALA A 640 -2.58 -3.99 -16.63
N ASN A 641 -1.96 -5.17 -16.58
CA ASN A 641 -0.93 -5.51 -15.62
C ASN A 641 0.17 -4.44 -15.66
N PRO A 642 0.41 -3.74 -14.56
CA PRO A 642 1.40 -2.68 -14.51
C PRO A 642 2.81 -3.22 -14.81
N ALA A 643 3.12 -4.47 -14.38
CA ALA A 643 4.42 -5.12 -14.60
C ALA A 643 4.95 -4.97 -16.04
N PRO A 644 4.22 -5.51 -17.03
CA PRO A 644 4.56 -5.29 -18.43
C PRO A 644 4.24 -3.87 -18.89
N ALA A 645 3.19 -3.22 -18.38
CA ALA A 645 2.78 -1.88 -18.80
C ALA A 645 3.89 -0.82 -18.69
N LYS A 646 4.87 -1.01 -17.79
CA LYS A 646 5.87 0.02 -17.49
C LYS A 646 7.33 -0.46 -17.43
N TRP A 647 7.63 -1.72 -17.15
CA TRP A 647 8.98 -2.12 -16.69
C TRP A 647 9.70 -3.14 -17.57
N GLY A 648 9.42 -3.15 -18.87
CA GLY A 648 10.26 -3.82 -19.86
C GLY A 648 10.06 -5.33 -20.00
N THR A 649 9.04 -5.90 -19.36
CA THR A 649 8.55 -7.25 -19.68
C THR A 649 7.53 -7.20 -20.82
N MET A 650 7.29 -8.33 -21.50
CA MET A 650 6.35 -8.38 -22.61
C MET A 650 4.92 -8.64 -22.11
N GLY A 651 4.05 -7.64 -22.23
CA GLY A 651 2.63 -7.73 -21.87
C GLY A 651 1.77 -8.23 -23.01
N VAL A 652 1.03 -9.31 -22.78
CA VAL A 652 0.18 -9.92 -23.81
C VAL A 652 -1.29 -9.90 -23.42
N GLY A 653 -2.12 -9.26 -24.26
CA GLY A 653 -3.57 -9.27 -24.14
C GLY A 653 -4.26 -10.33 -25.00
N SER A 654 -5.54 -10.55 -24.72
CA SER A 654 -6.35 -11.60 -25.33
C SER A 654 -7.19 -11.06 -26.48
N PHE A 655 -7.03 -11.65 -27.66
CA PHE A 655 -7.72 -11.28 -28.90
C PHE A 655 -8.50 -12.46 -29.45
N ASP A 656 -9.71 -12.21 -29.97
CA ASP A 656 -10.46 -13.19 -30.76
C ASP A 656 -10.17 -12.93 -32.24
N THR A 657 -9.34 -13.78 -32.85
CA THR A 657 -8.94 -13.60 -34.26
C THR A 657 -10.08 -13.81 -35.25
N LYS A 658 -11.14 -14.54 -34.88
CA LYS A 658 -12.31 -14.76 -35.73
C LYS A 658 -13.24 -13.55 -35.72
N ALA A 659 -13.47 -12.98 -34.54
CA ALA A 659 -14.31 -11.80 -34.38
C ALA A 659 -13.55 -10.48 -34.61
N LEU A 660 -12.22 -10.53 -34.70
CA LEU A 660 -11.32 -9.37 -34.84
C LEU A 660 -11.50 -8.33 -33.72
N VAL A 661 -11.68 -8.80 -32.49
CA VAL A 661 -11.88 -7.96 -31.31
C VAL A 661 -11.01 -8.39 -30.13
N VAL A 662 -10.60 -7.41 -29.33
CA VAL A 662 -10.02 -7.65 -28.01
C VAL A 662 -11.11 -8.20 -27.09
N ARG A 663 -10.81 -9.26 -26.33
CA ARG A 663 -11.79 -9.87 -25.43
C ARG A 663 -12.19 -8.90 -24.30
N GLY A 664 -13.45 -9.00 -23.85
CA GLY A 664 -14.06 -8.08 -22.88
C GLY A 664 -13.23 -7.85 -21.62
N GLY A 665 -12.80 -8.95 -20.98
CA GLY A 665 -12.00 -8.89 -19.75
C GLY A 665 -10.55 -8.45 -19.93
N SER A 666 -9.96 -8.56 -21.13
CA SER A 666 -8.53 -8.29 -21.33
C SER A 666 -8.15 -6.88 -20.89
N GLY A 667 -7.20 -6.80 -19.95
CA GLY A 667 -6.72 -5.55 -19.37
C GLY A 667 -6.26 -4.54 -20.42
N ARG A 668 -6.51 -3.26 -20.17
CA ARG A 668 -6.24 -2.15 -21.10
C ARG A 668 -5.34 -1.11 -20.47
N ALA A 669 -4.43 -0.56 -21.26
CA ALA A 669 -3.56 0.53 -20.85
C ALA A 669 -4.32 1.87 -20.79
N LYS A 670 -3.65 2.93 -20.31
CA LYS A 670 -4.14 4.32 -20.40
C LYS A 670 -4.17 4.77 -21.86
N HIS A 671 -4.98 5.77 -22.20
CA HIS A 671 -5.00 6.44 -23.52
C HIS A 671 -3.77 7.35 -23.75
N THR A 672 -2.57 6.87 -23.42
CA THR A 672 -1.30 7.59 -23.67
C THR A 672 -0.40 6.75 -24.56
N ASN A 673 0.45 7.39 -25.37
CA ASN A 673 1.33 6.75 -26.37
C ASN A 673 2.44 5.84 -25.79
N GLN A 674 2.41 5.55 -24.49
CA GLN A 674 3.34 4.69 -23.79
C GLN A 674 2.56 3.59 -23.09
N THR A 675 2.25 2.53 -23.84
CA THR A 675 1.53 1.38 -23.31
C THR A 675 2.50 0.21 -23.25
N GLY A 676 2.87 -0.29 -22.07
CA GLY A 676 3.59 -1.58 -21.98
C GLY A 676 2.68 -2.81 -22.15
N LEU A 677 1.55 -2.63 -22.83
CA LEU A 677 0.93 -3.72 -23.57
C LEU A 677 1.75 -3.89 -24.85
N SER A 678 2.51 -4.98 -24.97
CA SER A 678 3.37 -5.23 -26.13
C SER A 678 2.54 -5.62 -27.35
N CYS A 679 1.63 -6.58 -27.22
CA CYS A 679 0.77 -7.04 -28.29
C CYS A 679 -0.47 -7.76 -27.75
N VAL A 680 -1.36 -8.14 -28.65
CA VAL A 680 -2.44 -9.09 -28.35
C VAL A 680 -2.31 -10.35 -29.21
N ALA A 681 -2.73 -11.49 -28.69
CA ALA A 681 -2.64 -12.77 -29.38
C ALA A 681 -3.93 -13.58 -29.21
N GLU A 682 -4.09 -14.64 -30.02
CA GLU A 682 -5.27 -15.51 -29.96
C GLU A 682 -5.48 -16.04 -28.53
N GLY A 683 -6.61 -15.62 -27.97
CA GLY A 683 -7.00 -15.85 -26.59
C GLY A 683 -7.60 -17.22 -26.30
N ARG A 684 -7.86 -18.03 -27.33
CA ARG A 684 -8.46 -19.36 -27.17
C ARG A 684 -7.56 -20.47 -27.67
N ALA A 685 -7.60 -21.61 -27.01
CA ALA A 685 -6.91 -22.82 -27.42
C ALA A 685 -7.78 -24.05 -27.19
N SER A 686 -7.63 -25.04 -28.07
CA SER A 686 -8.22 -26.36 -27.89
C SER A 686 -7.12 -27.38 -27.72
N ILE A 687 -7.09 -28.03 -26.56
CA ILE A 687 -6.04 -28.99 -26.18
C ILE A 687 -6.71 -30.26 -25.68
N ARG A 688 -6.19 -31.42 -26.11
CA ARG A 688 -6.60 -32.73 -25.60
C ARG A 688 -5.59 -33.17 -24.56
N LEU A 689 -6.04 -33.54 -23.37
CA LEU A 689 -5.20 -34.09 -22.31
C LEU A 689 -5.35 -35.60 -22.20
N LYS A 690 -4.38 -36.27 -21.55
CA LYS A 690 -4.41 -37.72 -21.30
C LYS A 690 -5.67 -38.19 -20.55
N GLU A 691 -6.13 -37.42 -19.57
CA GLU A 691 -7.28 -37.80 -18.72
C GLU A 691 -8.64 -37.57 -19.37
N GLN A 692 -8.71 -36.80 -20.46
CA GLN A 692 -9.99 -36.44 -21.09
C GLN A 692 -10.03 -36.94 -22.52
N ASN A 693 -10.93 -37.88 -22.79
CA ASN A 693 -11.28 -38.23 -24.17
C ASN A 693 -11.91 -37.04 -24.93
N GLU A 694 -12.21 -35.93 -24.24
CA GLU A 694 -12.80 -34.69 -24.75
C GLU A 694 -11.74 -33.59 -24.97
N ILE A 695 -12.02 -32.69 -25.93
CA ILE A 695 -11.18 -31.53 -26.24
C ILE A 695 -11.55 -30.40 -25.27
N LEU A 696 -10.59 -29.90 -24.48
CA LEU A 696 -10.79 -28.73 -23.65
C LEU A 696 -10.59 -27.47 -24.47
N CYS A 697 -11.60 -26.61 -24.47
CA CYS A 697 -11.51 -25.26 -25.02
C CYS A 697 -11.26 -24.29 -23.88
N LEU A 698 -10.09 -23.65 -23.93
CA LEU A 698 -9.60 -22.74 -22.89
C LEU A 698 -9.55 -21.33 -23.46
N GLU A 699 -9.81 -20.33 -22.61
CA GLU A 699 -9.75 -18.94 -23.00
C GLU A 699 -9.18 -18.02 -21.92
N GLY A 700 -8.57 -16.92 -22.37
CA GLY A 700 -8.10 -15.84 -21.51
C GLY A 700 -6.79 -15.20 -21.97
N THR A 701 -6.31 -14.24 -21.20
CA THR A 701 -5.00 -13.60 -21.42
C THR A 701 -3.82 -14.52 -21.14
N ALA A 702 -3.96 -15.45 -20.18
CA ALA A 702 -2.92 -16.44 -19.90
C ALA A 702 -2.66 -17.37 -21.10
N ILE A 703 -3.72 -17.74 -21.82
CA ILE A 703 -3.63 -18.54 -23.06
C ILE A 703 -2.92 -17.76 -24.17
N ALA A 704 -3.28 -16.49 -24.36
CA ALA A 704 -2.63 -15.62 -25.33
C ALA A 704 -1.14 -15.42 -25.03
N ALA A 705 -0.79 -15.15 -23.77
CA ALA A 705 0.59 -14.97 -23.34
C ALA A 705 1.42 -16.27 -23.51
N SER A 706 0.83 -17.43 -23.21
CA SER A 706 1.47 -18.73 -23.46
C SER A 706 1.77 -18.97 -24.95
N LEU A 707 0.88 -18.58 -25.86
CA LEU A 707 1.17 -18.66 -27.30
C LEU A 707 2.40 -17.82 -27.67
N VAL A 708 2.49 -16.58 -27.18
CA VAL A 708 3.65 -15.70 -27.41
C VAL A 708 4.93 -16.29 -26.82
N THR A 709 4.85 -16.93 -25.65
CA THR A 709 5.98 -17.68 -25.05
C THR A 709 6.53 -18.74 -25.99
N GLY A 710 5.66 -19.52 -26.63
CA GLY A 710 6.08 -20.49 -27.66
C GLY A 710 6.74 -19.82 -28.86
N VAL A 711 6.15 -18.74 -29.37
CA VAL A 711 6.71 -17.97 -30.50
C VAL A 711 8.10 -17.43 -30.18
N VAL A 712 8.30 -16.83 -29.00
CA VAL A 712 9.61 -16.31 -28.59
C VAL A 712 10.64 -17.43 -28.46
N ALA A 713 10.27 -18.59 -27.93
CA ALA A 713 11.19 -19.73 -27.85
C ALA A 713 11.61 -20.20 -29.24
N THR A 714 10.70 -20.18 -30.20
CA THR A 714 11.02 -20.45 -31.61
C THR A 714 12.00 -19.41 -32.18
N LEU A 715 11.81 -18.12 -31.89
CA LEU A 715 12.73 -17.07 -32.32
C LEU A 715 14.13 -17.20 -31.70
N TYR A 716 14.23 -17.62 -30.43
CA TYR A 716 15.54 -17.94 -29.82
C TYR A 716 16.24 -19.09 -30.55
N SER A 717 15.52 -20.16 -30.90
CA SER A 717 16.12 -21.28 -31.62
C SER A 717 16.57 -20.89 -33.03
N LYS A 718 15.85 -19.98 -33.71
CA LYS A 718 16.29 -19.36 -34.97
C LYS A 718 17.57 -18.56 -34.78
N TRP A 719 17.58 -17.65 -33.80
CA TRP A 719 18.75 -16.84 -33.49
C TRP A 719 19.98 -17.68 -33.20
N GLN A 720 19.82 -18.74 -32.39
CA GLN A 720 20.91 -19.64 -32.03
C GLN A 720 21.53 -20.30 -33.28
N GLN A 721 20.71 -20.73 -34.23
CA GLN A 721 21.17 -21.42 -35.43
C GLN A 721 21.83 -20.47 -36.45
N GLU A 722 21.40 -19.21 -36.52
CA GLU A 722 21.87 -18.26 -37.54
C GLU A 722 22.94 -17.26 -37.03
N LYS A 723 22.90 -16.87 -35.75
CA LYS A 723 23.79 -15.86 -35.14
C LYS A 723 24.59 -16.40 -33.93
N GLY A 724 24.30 -17.61 -33.45
CA GLY A 724 25.00 -18.23 -32.32
C GLY A 724 24.47 -17.83 -30.94
N LYS A 725 25.30 -17.97 -29.89
CA LYS A 725 24.89 -17.83 -28.48
C LYS A 725 24.91 -16.40 -27.92
N ALA A 726 25.17 -15.39 -28.75
CA ALA A 726 25.03 -13.99 -28.34
C ALA A 726 23.55 -13.60 -28.35
N TYR A 727 22.80 -14.12 -27.38
CA TYR A 727 21.34 -14.09 -27.39
C TYR A 727 20.76 -12.68 -27.15
N PRO A 728 19.62 -12.36 -27.79
CA PRO A 728 18.88 -11.15 -27.49
C PRO A 728 18.27 -11.21 -26.08
N ASN A 729 18.06 -10.04 -25.48
CA ASN A 729 17.30 -9.89 -24.24
C ASN A 729 15.81 -9.62 -24.52
N THR A 730 15.03 -9.38 -23.46
CA THR A 730 13.57 -9.18 -23.54
C THR A 730 13.22 -8.02 -24.48
N LYS A 731 13.92 -6.88 -24.35
CA LYS A 731 13.66 -5.68 -25.16
C LYS A 731 13.93 -5.91 -26.65
N MET A 732 15.02 -6.60 -26.98
CA MET A 732 15.33 -6.95 -28.36
C MET A 732 14.27 -7.91 -28.95
N MET A 733 13.86 -8.92 -28.18
CA MET A 733 12.81 -9.85 -28.62
C MET A 733 11.46 -9.16 -28.80
N GLN A 734 11.10 -8.24 -27.91
CA GLN A 734 9.90 -7.42 -28.05
C GLN A 734 9.93 -6.62 -29.36
N ARG A 735 11.03 -5.90 -29.64
CA ARG A 735 11.18 -5.12 -30.89
C ARG A 735 11.09 -6.00 -32.14
N TRP A 736 11.65 -7.19 -32.08
CA TRP A 736 11.57 -8.13 -33.19
C TRP A 736 10.13 -8.59 -33.42
N ILE A 737 9.38 -8.91 -32.36
CA ILE A 737 7.96 -9.27 -32.47
C ILE A 737 7.11 -8.11 -32.98
N GLU A 738 7.32 -6.90 -32.49
CA GLU A 738 6.58 -5.69 -32.88
C GLU A 738 6.58 -5.46 -34.39
N GLN A 739 7.70 -5.77 -35.07
CA GLN A 739 7.79 -5.66 -36.54
C GLN A 739 6.92 -6.69 -37.28
N GLN A 740 6.58 -7.79 -36.62
CA GLN A 740 5.82 -8.90 -37.20
C GLN A 740 4.31 -8.84 -36.88
N LEU A 741 3.86 -7.84 -36.14
CA LEU A 741 2.44 -7.71 -35.78
C LEU A 741 1.60 -7.23 -36.97
N THR A 742 0.32 -7.61 -36.95
CA THR A 742 -0.70 -7.17 -37.90
C THR A 742 -1.48 -6.02 -37.28
N HIS A 743 -1.80 -5.01 -38.10
CA HIS A 743 -2.58 -3.84 -37.70
C HIS A 743 -3.97 -3.88 -38.37
N LEU A 744 -5.01 -3.57 -37.60
CA LEU A 744 -6.34 -3.37 -38.16
C LEU A 744 -6.39 -2.05 -38.95
N PRO A 745 -7.16 -2.00 -40.05
CA PRO A 745 -7.32 -0.77 -40.82
C PRO A 745 -8.01 0.30 -39.96
N ASN A 746 -7.65 1.57 -40.20
CA ASN A 746 -8.20 2.75 -39.52
C ASN A 746 -7.95 2.83 -37.99
N GLN A 747 -6.99 2.08 -37.46
CA GLN A 747 -6.54 2.21 -36.07
C GLN A 747 -5.12 2.78 -36.00
N THR A 748 -4.86 3.59 -34.97
CA THR A 748 -3.52 4.09 -34.68
C THR A 748 -2.84 3.17 -33.68
N TYR A 749 -1.60 2.78 -33.98
CA TYR A 749 -0.76 1.97 -33.11
C TYR A 749 0.43 2.81 -32.58
N PRO A 750 0.86 2.60 -31.33
CA PRO A 750 0.31 1.65 -30.36
C PRO A 750 -1.12 2.02 -29.90
N HIS A 751 -1.93 1.01 -29.62
CA HIS A 751 -3.33 1.15 -29.23
C HIS A 751 -3.54 0.66 -27.79
N PHE A 752 -4.29 1.40 -26.96
CA PHE A 752 -4.46 1.12 -25.53
C PHE A 752 -5.00 -0.28 -25.19
N SER A 753 -5.73 -0.92 -26.11
CA SER A 753 -6.25 -2.29 -25.95
C SER A 753 -5.53 -3.35 -26.78
N GLN A 754 -4.66 -2.96 -27.73
CA GLN A 754 -3.98 -3.90 -28.64
C GLN A 754 -2.45 -3.83 -28.58
N GLY A 755 -1.90 -2.88 -27.84
CA GLY A 755 -0.47 -2.64 -27.77
C GLY A 755 0.07 -2.23 -29.13
N SER A 756 1.19 -2.80 -29.53
CA SER A 756 1.82 -2.56 -30.83
C SER A 756 1.16 -3.32 -31.98
N GLY A 757 0.14 -4.16 -31.73
CA GLY A 757 -0.56 -4.90 -32.79
C GLY A 757 -0.97 -6.31 -32.41
N ILE A 758 -1.46 -7.06 -33.40
CA ILE A 758 -2.01 -8.41 -33.24
C ILE A 758 -0.98 -9.43 -33.73
N LEU A 759 -0.68 -10.45 -32.93
CA LEU A 759 0.17 -11.56 -33.35
C LEU A 759 -0.53 -12.38 -34.43
N ASP A 760 0.13 -12.54 -35.58
CA ASP A 760 -0.32 -13.37 -36.70
C ASP A 760 0.75 -14.44 -37.01
N LEU A 761 0.41 -15.71 -36.75
CA LEU A 761 1.33 -16.82 -36.97
C LEU A 761 1.66 -17.02 -38.46
N LYS A 762 0.77 -16.65 -39.39
CA LYS A 762 1.05 -16.78 -40.84
C LYS A 762 2.09 -15.75 -41.28
N LYS A 763 2.01 -14.52 -40.77
CA LYS A 763 3.03 -13.50 -41.01
C LYS A 763 4.38 -13.90 -40.38
N LEU A 764 4.33 -14.55 -39.21
CA LEU A 764 5.52 -15.08 -38.55
C LEU A 764 6.21 -16.19 -39.37
N GLU A 765 5.46 -17.06 -40.08
CA GLU A 765 6.04 -18.10 -40.95
C GLU A 765 7.02 -17.51 -41.97
N ALA A 766 6.63 -16.43 -42.66
CA ALA A 766 7.49 -15.76 -43.62
C ALA A 766 8.79 -15.23 -42.97
N THR A 767 8.70 -14.72 -41.73
CA THR A 767 9.85 -14.25 -40.95
C THR A 767 10.79 -15.37 -40.56
N LEU A 768 10.25 -16.55 -40.22
CA LEU A 768 11.07 -17.69 -39.86
C LEU A 768 11.86 -18.23 -41.06
N ILE A 769 11.34 -18.09 -42.28
CA ILE A 769 12.00 -18.49 -43.52
C ILE A 769 13.12 -17.51 -43.92
N ALA A 770 12.89 -16.21 -43.77
CA ALA A 770 13.87 -15.19 -44.14
C ALA A 770 15.11 -15.24 -43.22
N PRO A 771 16.35 -15.12 -43.74
CA PRO A 771 17.55 -15.09 -42.91
C PRO A 771 17.60 -13.84 -42.03
N LEU A 772 18.19 -13.95 -40.84
CA LEU A 772 18.49 -12.80 -40.00
C LEU A 772 19.60 -11.96 -40.64
N GLU A 773 19.29 -10.70 -40.96
CA GLU A 773 20.28 -9.71 -41.42
C GLU A 773 21.35 -9.42 -40.37
#